data_AF-A0A938I5I5-F1
#
_entry.id   AF-A0A938I5I5-F1
#
_cell.length_a   1.000
_cell.length_b   1.000
_cell.length_c   1.000
_cell.angle_alpha   90.00
_cell.angle_beta   90.00
_cell.angle_gamma   90.00
#
_symmetry.space_group_name_H-M   'P 1'
#
loop_
_entity.id
_entity.type
_entity.pdbx_description
1 polymer ?
#
loop_
_entity_poly.entity_id
_entity_poly.type
_entity_poly.pdbx_seq_one_letter_code
_entity_poly.pdbx_strand_id
1 'polypeptide(L)'
;MIWLLSLLLCADPVAVESPRTTSELIFPLNPQHNHAPGIVECPNGDLFVSWYRGSGERRADDVAVYGAWLPKGESKWTEPFVLADTPGFPDCNTALFLDDQQRLWLFYPTILANSWESCLTNFKVSSQFARPGSPKWDREGLILLKPDDFGEQGRQRLDEELKQLKQPLTDKQKQEVEQARVKLGDKLFQRLGWQPRCKPTQLPSGRLLLPLYSDTFSISIMAISDDRGQTWRASQPLLGFGNIQPAVLRRNDGTLVAYMRENGYSKRVRVCESKDDGESWGHVGASDLPNPGSGLDGLRLANGTWALVYNDTSSGRRSLAVSLSFDEGRTWPKTRHLENQTQGQFHYPAITQGKDGTLHVVYSYFVEQGKSMKHAAFNEAWVKAGDELSQTTIRAAVAKSLSLLEKGAKGSMTERKQCFTCHNQGLPILALTTARSRGFEIDEEHIQAQLKLTADFLAKNKTRYLEGKGQGGAADMAGYALWTLQLGGWKPDETTAAVAEYFLLFQKDRDHWEPVSHRPPTEHSPFTTNFVSLQSLKAFGTGSLQDRATARFEQVRGWLLKAEPQDTEDRVFRLRALQVAGASADEIKQATADLLQTQRDDGGWAQLADLASDAYATGSALVALHQAGGLATEEAAYQKGLSFLISTQHADGSWHVTTRSKPIQTYFESGYPHGKDQFISIAAAGWSTTALALALPKPSSETK
;
A
#
# COMPACT_ATOMS: atom_id res chain seq x y z
N MET A 1 48.68 -12.08 -33.29
CA MET A 1 48.04 -11.45 -32.12
C MET A 1 46.89 -10.59 -32.61
N ILE A 2 45.66 -11.12 -32.64
CA ILE A 2 44.44 -10.34 -32.85
C ILE A 2 43.49 -10.83 -31.76
N TRP A 3 43.20 -9.93 -30.82
CA TRP A 3 42.29 -10.19 -29.70
C TRP A 3 40.84 -10.08 -30.18
N LEU A 4 40.06 -11.14 -29.95
CA LEU A 4 38.61 -11.10 -29.99
C LEU A 4 38.10 -10.26 -28.81
N LEU A 5 37.41 -9.15 -29.09
CA LEU A 5 36.57 -8.48 -28.11
C LEU A 5 35.20 -9.17 -28.09
N SER A 6 34.88 -9.79 -26.95
CA SER A 6 33.58 -10.32 -26.61
C SER A 6 32.59 -9.16 -26.47
N LEU A 7 31.56 -9.11 -27.33
CA LEU A 7 30.38 -8.29 -27.13
C LEU A 7 29.61 -8.84 -25.91
N LEU A 8 29.76 -8.18 -24.78
CA LEU A 8 28.82 -8.26 -23.66
C LEU A 8 27.49 -7.69 -24.15
N LEU A 9 26.53 -8.59 -24.41
CA LEU A 9 25.11 -8.24 -24.48
C LEU A 9 24.72 -7.67 -23.12
N CYS A 10 24.62 -6.34 -23.03
CA CYS A 10 23.87 -5.69 -21.97
C CYS A 10 22.47 -6.30 -21.99
N ALA A 11 22.10 -7.01 -20.93
CA ALA A 11 20.71 -7.39 -20.71
C ALA A 11 19.88 -6.11 -20.69
N ASP A 12 18.87 -6.03 -21.55
CA ASP A 12 17.87 -4.97 -21.47
C ASP A 12 17.34 -4.90 -20.02
N PRO A 13 17.25 -3.71 -19.41
CA PRO A 13 16.64 -3.58 -18.10
C PRO A 13 15.22 -4.16 -18.20
N VAL A 14 14.92 -5.16 -17.36
CA VAL A 14 13.61 -5.80 -17.27
C VAL A 14 12.55 -4.71 -17.24
N ALA A 15 11.80 -4.57 -18.33
CA ALA A 15 10.75 -3.56 -18.42
C ALA A 15 9.79 -3.78 -17.25
N VAL A 16 9.66 -2.77 -16.37
CA VAL A 16 8.73 -2.81 -15.25
C VAL A 16 7.33 -2.93 -15.82
N GLU A 17 6.71 -4.09 -15.65
CA GLU A 17 5.40 -4.37 -16.20
C GLU A 17 4.37 -3.37 -15.64
N SER A 18 3.53 -2.78 -16.50
CA SER A 18 2.53 -1.80 -16.06
C SER A 18 1.40 -2.48 -15.25
N PRO A 19 0.81 -1.79 -14.26
CA PRO A 19 -0.37 -2.27 -13.53
C PRO A 19 -1.53 -2.67 -14.46
N ARG A 20 -2.09 -3.87 -14.27
CA ARG A 20 -3.26 -4.37 -15.00
C ARG A 20 -4.26 -5.02 -14.06
N THR A 21 -5.55 -4.75 -14.25
CA THR A 21 -6.64 -5.38 -13.50
C THR A 21 -7.93 -5.47 -14.34
N THR A 22 -8.71 -6.51 -14.13
CA THR A 22 -10.11 -6.65 -14.55
C THR A 22 -10.91 -7.32 -13.43
N SER A 23 -12.22 -7.10 -13.39
CA SER A 23 -13.11 -7.83 -12.48
C SER A 23 -14.52 -7.91 -13.03
N GLU A 24 -15.20 -9.03 -12.79
CA GLU A 24 -16.55 -9.31 -13.28
C GLU A 24 -17.31 -10.28 -12.36
N LEU A 25 -18.63 -10.20 -12.37
CA LEU A 25 -19.46 -11.24 -11.75
C LEU A 25 -19.48 -12.46 -12.67
N ILE A 26 -19.27 -13.66 -12.10
CA ILE A 26 -19.31 -14.93 -12.84
C ILE A 26 -20.73 -15.21 -13.36
N PHE A 27 -21.74 -14.80 -12.60
CA PHE A 27 -23.15 -14.87 -12.98
C PHE A 27 -23.91 -13.69 -12.34
N PRO A 28 -25.09 -13.30 -12.87
CA PRO A 28 -25.91 -12.23 -12.28
C PRO A 28 -26.22 -12.46 -10.80
N LEU A 29 -26.59 -11.40 -10.08
CA LEU A 29 -26.99 -11.52 -8.68
C LEU A 29 -28.14 -12.54 -8.53
N ASN A 30 -27.99 -13.42 -7.57
CA ASN A 30 -28.90 -14.53 -7.30
C ASN A 30 -29.41 -14.45 -5.86
N PRO A 31 -30.70 -14.75 -5.60
CA PRO A 31 -31.27 -14.70 -4.24
C PRO A 31 -30.75 -15.83 -3.33
N GLN A 32 -30.33 -16.96 -3.89
CA GLN A 32 -29.79 -18.08 -3.11
C GLN A 32 -28.43 -17.72 -2.52
N HIS A 33 -28.06 -18.43 -1.45
CA HIS A 33 -26.71 -18.38 -0.91
C HIS A 33 -25.74 -18.95 -1.96
N ASN A 34 -24.60 -18.28 -2.17
CA ASN A 34 -23.56 -18.70 -3.10
C ASN A 34 -22.23 -18.50 -2.38
N HIS A 35 -21.43 -19.54 -2.11
CA HIS A 35 -20.28 -19.35 -1.22
C HIS A 35 -19.15 -20.36 -1.40
N ALA A 36 -18.01 -20.05 -0.76
CA ALA A 36 -16.76 -20.82 -0.70
C ALA A 36 -16.26 -21.32 -2.07
N PRO A 37 -15.84 -20.39 -2.97
CA PRO A 37 -15.38 -20.77 -4.29
C PRO A 37 -14.01 -21.45 -4.30
N GLY A 38 -13.72 -22.18 -5.38
CA GLY A 38 -12.40 -22.63 -5.80
C GLY A 38 -12.11 -22.18 -7.25
N ILE A 39 -10.83 -22.12 -7.63
CA ILE A 39 -10.40 -21.75 -8.99
C ILE A 39 -9.13 -22.51 -9.40
N VAL A 40 -9.03 -22.89 -10.67
CA VAL A 40 -7.81 -23.37 -11.33
C VAL A 40 -7.70 -22.82 -12.76
N GLU A 41 -6.49 -22.73 -13.30
CA GLU A 41 -6.24 -22.59 -14.74
C GLU A 41 -5.92 -23.97 -15.33
N CYS A 42 -6.71 -24.41 -16.31
CA CYS A 42 -6.55 -25.69 -16.98
C CYS A 42 -5.37 -25.70 -17.97
N PRO A 43 -4.91 -26.88 -18.42
CA PRO A 43 -3.75 -26.99 -19.32
C PRO A 43 -3.92 -26.19 -20.64
N ASN A 44 -5.15 -26.11 -21.15
CA ASN A 44 -5.52 -25.32 -22.34
C ASN A 44 -5.63 -23.81 -22.07
N GLY A 45 -5.52 -23.37 -20.82
CA GLY A 45 -5.61 -21.98 -20.35
C GLY A 45 -7.02 -21.51 -20.05
N ASP A 46 -8.03 -22.38 -20.09
CA ASP A 46 -9.37 -22.06 -19.59
C ASP A 46 -9.31 -21.92 -18.06
N LEU A 47 -10.09 -21.01 -17.49
CA LEU A 47 -10.32 -21.00 -16.04
C LEU A 47 -11.54 -21.87 -15.71
N PHE A 48 -11.42 -22.63 -14.64
CA PHE A 48 -12.51 -23.41 -14.08
C PHE A 48 -12.73 -23.04 -12.62
N VAL A 49 -13.99 -22.82 -12.24
CA VAL A 49 -14.38 -22.43 -10.89
C VAL A 49 -15.42 -23.38 -10.33
N SER A 50 -15.47 -23.46 -9.00
CA SER A 50 -16.54 -24.13 -8.25
C SER A 50 -17.02 -23.24 -7.11
N TRP A 51 -18.25 -23.45 -6.62
CA TRP A 51 -18.80 -22.87 -5.39
C TRP A 51 -20.03 -23.68 -4.96
N TYR A 52 -20.52 -23.54 -3.73
CA TYR A 52 -21.81 -24.12 -3.36
C TYR A 52 -22.94 -23.11 -3.41
N ARG A 53 -24.14 -23.57 -3.74
CA ARG A 53 -25.35 -22.76 -3.84
C ARG A 53 -26.56 -23.49 -3.29
N GLY A 54 -27.43 -22.77 -2.57
CA GLY A 54 -28.74 -23.26 -2.11
C GLY A 54 -29.50 -22.22 -1.29
N SER A 55 -30.67 -22.58 -0.75
CA SER A 55 -31.49 -21.69 0.08
C SER A 55 -30.84 -21.32 1.42
N GLY A 56 -29.83 -22.08 1.86
CA GLY A 56 -29.03 -21.83 3.05
C GLY A 56 -27.59 -22.33 2.92
N GLU A 57 -27.02 -22.76 4.04
CA GLU A 57 -25.77 -23.53 4.09
C GLU A 57 -26.12 -24.94 4.59
N ARG A 58 -25.34 -25.52 5.51
CA ARG A 58 -25.61 -26.83 6.15
C ARG A 58 -27.04 -27.09 6.65
N ARG A 59 -27.89 -26.08 6.83
CA ARG A 59 -29.26 -26.21 7.35
C ARG A 59 -30.33 -26.43 6.28
N ALA A 60 -29.95 -26.43 5.00
CA ALA A 60 -30.87 -26.61 3.89
C ALA A 60 -30.42 -27.78 3.03
N ASP A 61 -31.38 -28.59 2.58
CA ASP A 61 -31.09 -29.83 1.86
C ASP A 61 -31.02 -29.63 0.33
N ASP A 62 -31.17 -28.38 -0.14
CA ASP A 62 -31.08 -27.97 -1.55
C ASP A 62 -29.70 -27.39 -1.93
N VAL A 63 -28.70 -27.56 -1.07
CA VAL A 63 -27.35 -27.01 -1.32
C VAL A 63 -26.53 -27.99 -2.14
N ALA A 64 -26.13 -27.55 -3.33
CA ALA A 64 -25.32 -28.31 -4.27
C ALA A 64 -24.04 -27.54 -4.66
N VAL A 65 -23.04 -28.25 -5.17
CA VAL A 65 -21.83 -27.67 -5.73
C VAL A 65 -22.05 -27.38 -7.21
N TYR A 66 -21.77 -26.14 -7.61
CA TYR A 66 -21.83 -25.65 -8.98
C TYR A 66 -20.44 -25.33 -9.51
N GLY A 67 -20.32 -25.26 -10.83
CA GLY A 67 -19.14 -24.79 -11.54
C GLY A 67 -19.46 -24.00 -12.79
N ALA A 68 -18.45 -23.30 -13.31
CA ALA A 68 -18.50 -22.54 -14.55
C ALA A 68 -17.10 -22.49 -15.19
N TRP A 69 -17.07 -22.24 -16.49
CA TRP A 69 -15.85 -22.09 -17.27
C TRP A 69 -15.69 -20.64 -17.76
N LEU A 70 -14.45 -20.17 -17.82
CA LEU A 70 -14.06 -19.03 -18.65
C LEU A 70 -13.09 -19.56 -19.71
N PRO A 71 -13.54 -19.79 -20.96
CA PRO A 71 -12.66 -20.23 -22.02
C PRO A 71 -11.55 -19.22 -22.30
N LYS A 72 -10.35 -19.70 -22.60
CA LYS A 72 -9.20 -18.84 -22.88
C LYS A 72 -9.49 -17.86 -24.02
N GLY A 73 -9.31 -16.57 -23.75
CA GLY A 73 -9.50 -15.49 -24.73
C GLY A 73 -10.93 -14.95 -24.80
N GLU A 74 -11.88 -15.57 -24.09
CA GLU A 74 -13.23 -15.06 -23.94
C GLU A 74 -13.33 -14.09 -22.75
N SER A 75 -14.39 -13.27 -22.76
CA SER A 75 -14.69 -12.31 -21.70
C SER A 75 -16.00 -12.62 -20.96
N LYS A 76 -16.53 -13.84 -21.11
CA LYS A 76 -17.80 -14.25 -20.52
C LYS A 76 -17.70 -15.65 -19.98
N TRP A 77 -18.13 -15.81 -18.74
CA TRP A 77 -18.31 -17.10 -18.09
C TRP A 77 -19.48 -17.86 -18.72
N THR A 78 -19.36 -19.19 -18.78
CA THR A 78 -20.47 -20.05 -19.17
C THR A 78 -21.56 -20.04 -18.09
N GLU A 79 -22.78 -20.43 -18.46
CA GLU A 79 -23.84 -20.66 -17.48
C GLU A 79 -23.41 -21.67 -16.40
N PRO A 80 -23.71 -21.43 -15.11
CA PRO A 80 -23.43 -22.37 -14.04
C PRO A 80 -24.10 -23.73 -14.24
N PHE A 81 -23.39 -24.81 -13.90
CA PHE A 81 -23.91 -26.19 -13.90
C PHE A 81 -23.49 -26.95 -12.65
N VAL A 82 -24.21 -28.03 -12.33
CA VAL A 82 -23.99 -28.84 -11.12
C VAL A 82 -22.76 -29.75 -11.28
N LEU A 83 -21.91 -29.78 -10.25
CA LEU A 83 -20.75 -30.67 -10.11
C LEU A 83 -21.01 -31.81 -9.10
N ALA A 84 -21.74 -31.51 -8.02
CA ALA A 84 -22.16 -32.49 -7.01
C ALA A 84 -23.48 -32.03 -6.37
N ASP A 85 -24.39 -32.98 -6.17
CA ASP A 85 -25.69 -32.78 -5.55
C ASP A 85 -26.12 -34.10 -4.92
N THR A 86 -25.74 -34.30 -3.66
CA THR A 86 -26.05 -35.50 -2.90
C THR A 86 -27.53 -35.46 -2.49
N PRO A 87 -28.39 -36.39 -2.97
CA PRO A 87 -29.83 -36.27 -2.77
C PRO A 87 -30.22 -36.16 -1.28
N GLY A 88 -30.84 -35.02 -0.93
CA GLY A 88 -31.33 -34.74 0.42
C GLY A 88 -30.25 -34.34 1.43
N PHE A 89 -29.02 -34.04 0.99
CA PHE A 89 -27.93 -33.62 1.86
C PHE A 89 -27.21 -32.39 1.29
N PRO A 90 -26.88 -31.38 2.12
CA PRO A 90 -26.13 -30.22 1.66
C PRO A 90 -24.67 -30.57 1.31
N ASP A 91 -24.25 -30.26 0.08
CA ASP A 91 -22.85 -30.26 -0.34
C ASP A 91 -22.29 -28.84 -0.30
N CYS A 92 -21.30 -28.60 0.57
CA CYS A 92 -20.85 -27.24 0.91
C CYS A 92 -19.47 -26.91 0.34
N ASN A 93 -18.54 -26.40 1.17
CA ASN A 93 -17.27 -25.81 0.76
C ASN A 93 -16.57 -26.53 -0.39
N THR A 94 -15.96 -25.77 -1.29
CA THR A 94 -15.24 -26.36 -2.42
C THR A 94 -13.75 -26.06 -2.34
N ALA A 95 -12.92 -27.02 -2.73
CA ALA A 95 -11.51 -26.82 -3.03
C ALA A 95 -11.19 -27.48 -4.39
N LEU A 96 -10.71 -26.67 -5.34
CA LEU A 96 -10.24 -27.13 -6.64
C LEU A 96 -8.71 -27.19 -6.67
N PHE A 97 -8.19 -28.16 -7.41
CA PHE A 97 -6.75 -28.37 -7.55
C PHE A 97 -6.41 -29.13 -8.83
N LEU A 98 -5.29 -28.77 -9.46
CA LEU A 98 -4.67 -29.54 -10.53
C LEU A 98 -3.36 -30.11 -10.00
N ASP A 99 -3.20 -31.42 -10.09
CA ASP A 99 -1.97 -32.07 -9.66
C ASP A 99 -0.87 -32.09 -10.73
N ASP A 100 0.31 -32.59 -10.35
CA ASP A 100 1.48 -32.80 -11.21
C ASP A 100 1.20 -33.71 -12.42
N GLN A 101 0.12 -34.50 -12.39
CA GLN A 101 -0.35 -35.34 -13.51
C GLN A 101 -1.42 -34.64 -14.36
N GLN A 102 -1.69 -33.36 -14.11
CA GLN A 102 -2.71 -32.56 -14.80
C GLN A 102 -4.12 -33.16 -14.66
N ARG A 103 -4.41 -33.80 -13.51
CA ARG A 103 -5.75 -34.27 -13.17
C ARG A 103 -6.46 -33.19 -12.35
N LEU A 104 -7.70 -32.91 -12.70
CA LEU A 104 -8.58 -31.98 -12.01
C LEU A 104 -9.19 -32.66 -10.79
N TRP A 105 -9.02 -32.05 -9.63
CA TRP A 105 -9.60 -32.47 -8.36
C TRP A 105 -10.66 -31.48 -7.88
N LEU A 106 -11.77 -32.03 -7.37
CA LEU A 106 -12.78 -31.31 -6.61
C LEU A 106 -12.94 -31.99 -5.25
N PHE A 107 -12.74 -31.24 -4.16
CA PHE A 107 -13.03 -31.70 -2.79
C PHE A 107 -14.21 -30.91 -2.22
N TYR A 108 -15.12 -31.60 -1.54
CA TYR A 108 -16.29 -30.97 -0.91
C TYR A 108 -16.83 -31.81 0.27
N PRO A 109 -17.35 -31.18 1.33
CA PRO A 109 -18.01 -31.90 2.40
C PRO A 109 -19.51 -32.10 2.09
N THR A 110 -20.02 -33.30 2.33
CA THR A 110 -21.46 -33.57 2.44
C THR A 110 -21.84 -33.53 3.92
N ILE A 111 -22.88 -32.77 4.26
CA ILE A 111 -23.35 -32.63 5.64
C ILE A 111 -24.46 -33.65 5.93
N LEU A 112 -24.32 -34.45 6.99
CA LEU A 112 -25.24 -35.58 7.24
C LEU A 112 -26.42 -35.24 8.17
N ALA A 113 -26.22 -34.35 9.14
CA ALA A 113 -27.18 -34.07 10.21
C ALA A 113 -27.43 -32.56 10.39
N ASN A 114 -27.40 -31.81 9.29
CA ASN A 114 -27.50 -30.35 9.24
C ASN A 114 -26.57 -29.60 10.21
N SER A 115 -25.43 -30.22 10.54
CA SER A 115 -24.44 -29.75 11.51
C SER A 115 -23.03 -29.95 10.95
N TRP A 116 -22.15 -28.96 11.11
CA TRP A 116 -20.81 -29.01 10.52
C TRP A 116 -19.99 -30.19 11.03
N GLU A 117 -20.20 -30.59 12.30
CA GLU A 117 -19.56 -31.75 12.92
C GLU A 117 -19.91 -33.10 12.27
N SER A 118 -21.00 -33.17 11.50
CA SER A 118 -21.49 -34.42 10.91
C SER A 118 -20.91 -34.72 9.53
N CYS A 119 -20.10 -33.82 8.97
CA CYS A 119 -19.75 -33.91 7.56
C CYS A 119 -18.76 -35.03 7.23
N LEU A 120 -18.82 -35.49 5.98
CA LEU A 120 -17.82 -36.34 5.35
C LEU A 120 -17.21 -35.62 4.16
N THR A 121 -15.88 -35.68 4.02
CA THR A 121 -15.17 -35.09 2.87
C THR A 121 -15.21 -36.05 1.68
N ASN A 122 -15.75 -35.58 0.57
CA ASN A 122 -15.74 -36.25 -0.73
C ASN A 122 -14.64 -35.69 -1.62
N PHE A 123 -14.27 -36.48 -2.64
CA PHE A 123 -13.46 -36.02 -3.75
C PHE A 123 -13.99 -36.53 -5.09
N LYS A 124 -13.73 -35.79 -6.16
CA LYS A 124 -13.83 -36.23 -7.55
C LYS A 124 -12.54 -35.91 -8.30
N VAL A 125 -12.17 -36.77 -9.24
CA VAL A 125 -10.95 -36.66 -10.07
C VAL A 125 -11.29 -36.83 -11.54
N SER A 126 -10.77 -35.95 -12.39
CA SER A 126 -10.94 -36.01 -13.84
C SER A 126 -9.61 -35.81 -14.57
N SER A 127 -9.31 -36.69 -15.51
CA SER A 127 -8.30 -36.56 -16.56
C SER A 127 -8.90 -36.05 -17.88
N GLN A 128 -10.23 -35.92 -17.95
CA GLN A 128 -11.01 -35.57 -19.13
C GLN A 128 -11.97 -34.41 -18.84
N PHE A 129 -11.44 -33.19 -18.85
CA PHE A 129 -12.18 -31.97 -18.48
C PHE A 129 -12.08 -30.85 -19.53
N ALA A 130 -11.51 -31.12 -20.72
CA ALA A 130 -11.17 -30.11 -21.73
C ALA A 130 -12.36 -29.52 -22.53
N ARG A 131 -13.59 -29.51 -21.99
CA ARG A 131 -14.77 -28.92 -22.64
C ARG A 131 -15.71 -28.25 -21.63
N PRO A 132 -16.40 -27.16 -22.02
CA PRO A 132 -17.46 -26.56 -21.21
C PRO A 132 -18.56 -27.55 -20.82
N GLY A 133 -19.01 -27.47 -19.57
CA GLY A 133 -19.92 -28.42 -18.93
C GLY A 133 -19.28 -29.16 -17.76
N SER A 134 -19.99 -30.14 -17.19
CA SER A 134 -19.44 -30.92 -16.07
C SER A 134 -18.26 -31.78 -16.54
N PRO A 135 -17.10 -31.74 -15.85
CA PRO A 135 -16.00 -32.64 -16.14
C PRO A 135 -16.45 -34.10 -16.14
N LYS A 136 -15.85 -34.93 -16.99
CA LYS A 136 -16.04 -36.37 -16.89
C LYS A 136 -15.18 -36.89 -15.74
N TRP A 137 -15.82 -37.21 -14.63
CA TRP A 137 -15.14 -37.73 -13.44
C TRP A 137 -14.76 -39.19 -13.64
N ASP A 138 -13.46 -39.49 -13.61
CA ASP A 138 -12.94 -40.86 -13.73
C ASP A 138 -13.00 -41.61 -12.40
N ARG A 139 -12.94 -40.86 -11.29
CA ARG A 139 -12.94 -41.41 -9.93
C ARG A 139 -13.62 -40.45 -8.97
N GLU A 140 -14.40 -41.00 -8.06
CA GLU A 140 -15.01 -40.29 -6.95
C GLU A 140 -15.01 -41.17 -5.70
N GLY A 141 -15.08 -40.55 -4.52
CA GLY A 141 -15.07 -41.29 -3.26
C GLY A 141 -15.00 -40.40 -2.03
N LEU A 142 -14.84 -41.06 -0.89
CA LEU A 142 -14.76 -40.42 0.43
C LEU A 142 -13.33 -40.44 0.96
N ILE A 143 -12.94 -39.38 1.65
CA ILE A 143 -11.75 -39.34 2.50
C ILE A 143 -12.19 -39.69 3.92
N LEU A 144 -12.01 -40.96 4.30
CA LEU A 144 -12.21 -41.40 5.68
C LEU A 144 -10.93 -41.16 6.47
N LEU A 145 -10.88 -40.02 7.15
CA LEU A 145 -9.71 -39.63 7.92
C LEU A 145 -9.73 -40.28 9.32
N LYS A 146 -8.62 -40.91 9.68
CA LYS A 146 -8.42 -41.54 10.99
C LYS A 146 -7.17 -40.95 11.66
N PRO A 147 -7.28 -39.81 12.35
CA PRO A 147 -6.19 -39.29 13.16
C PRO A 147 -5.87 -40.23 14.33
N ASP A 148 -4.63 -40.15 14.79
CA ASP A 148 -4.24 -40.68 16.11
C ASP A 148 -5.01 -39.93 17.20
N ASP A 149 -5.19 -40.56 18.37
CA ASP A 149 -5.92 -39.92 19.46
C ASP A 149 -5.14 -38.72 19.98
N PHE A 150 -5.72 -37.53 19.81
CA PHE A 150 -5.15 -36.26 20.24
C PHE A 150 -5.94 -35.64 21.42
N GLY A 151 -6.88 -36.36 22.03
CA GLY A 151 -7.81 -35.79 23.00
C GLY A 151 -7.16 -35.27 24.28
N GLU A 152 -6.13 -35.94 24.79
CA GLU A 152 -5.37 -35.46 25.95
C GLU A 152 -4.53 -34.23 25.60
N GLN A 153 -3.71 -34.32 24.55
CA GLN A 153 -2.86 -33.22 24.08
C GLN A 153 -3.68 -31.98 23.71
N GLY A 154 -4.81 -32.17 23.03
CA GLY A 154 -5.73 -31.08 22.65
C GLY A 154 -6.34 -30.37 23.86
N ARG A 155 -6.74 -31.12 24.91
CA ARG A 155 -7.26 -30.52 26.15
C ARG A 155 -6.19 -29.76 26.91
N GLN A 156 -4.99 -30.32 27.03
CA GLN A 156 -3.87 -29.63 27.65
C GLN A 156 -3.55 -28.32 26.93
N ARG A 157 -3.48 -28.36 25.60
CA ARG A 157 -3.22 -27.18 24.78
C ARG A 157 -4.29 -26.10 24.94
N LEU A 158 -5.55 -26.50 24.92
CA LEU A 158 -6.69 -25.60 25.17
C LEU A 158 -6.57 -24.93 26.54
N ASP A 159 -6.24 -25.68 27.60
CA ASP A 159 -6.06 -25.14 28.95
C ASP A 159 -4.91 -24.14 29.06
N GLU A 160 -3.80 -24.39 28.37
CA GLU A 160 -2.67 -23.47 28.30
C GLU A 160 -3.07 -22.16 27.61
N GLU A 161 -3.84 -22.22 26.53
CA GLU A 161 -4.29 -21.04 25.80
C GLU A 161 -5.29 -20.21 26.59
N LEU A 162 -6.25 -20.86 27.27
CA LEU A 162 -7.23 -20.17 28.12
C LEU A 162 -6.56 -19.39 29.26
N LYS A 163 -5.44 -19.89 29.81
CA LYS A 163 -4.65 -19.20 30.84
C LYS A 163 -3.96 -17.93 30.33
N GLN A 164 -3.71 -17.82 29.02
CA GLN A 164 -3.02 -16.68 28.40
C GLN A 164 -3.98 -15.56 27.96
N LEU A 165 -5.30 -15.77 28.08
CA LEU A 165 -6.29 -14.77 27.70
C LEU A 165 -6.21 -13.54 28.60
N LYS A 166 -5.98 -12.37 27.99
CA LYS A 166 -5.95 -11.08 28.69
C LYS A 166 -7.35 -10.58 29.10
N GLN A 167 -8.38 -11.02 28.40
CA GLN A 167 -9.77 -10.65 28.64
C GLN A 167 -10.60 -11.90 28.95
N PRO A 168 -11.56 -11.81 29.89
CA PRO A 168 -12.42 -12.93 30.20
C PRO A 168 -13.31 -13.27 29.00
N LEU A 169 -13.55 -14.56 28.81
CA LEU A 169 -14.50 -15.05 27.80
C LEU A 169 -15.94 -14.65 28.17
N THR A 170 -16.73 -14.35 27.15
CA THR A 170 -18.19 -14.26 27.28
C THR A 170 -18.78 -15.63 27.60
N ASP A 171 -19.99 -15.68 28.16
CA ASP A 171 -20.61 -16.96 28.54
C ASP A 171 -20.86 -17.87 27.34
N LYS A 172 -21.19 -17.30 26.17
CA LYS A 172 -21.29 -18.04 24.91
C LYS A 172 -19.96 -18.71 24.55
N GLN A 173 -18.85 -17.97 24.64
CA GLN A 173 -17.52 -18.50 24.32
C GLN A 173 -17.09 -19.58 25.32
N LYS A 174 -17.41 -19.43 26.61
CA LYS A 174 -17.17 -20.48 27.61
C LYS A 174 -17.92 -21.76 27.25
N GLN A 175 -19.18 -21.65 26.83
CA GLN A 175 -19.97 -22.80 26.41
C GLN A 175 -19.39 -23.49 25.17
N GLU A 176 -18.95 -22.72 24.17
CA GLU A 176 -18.28 -23.24 22.97
C GLU A 176 -16.98 -23.99 23.32
N VAL A 177 -16.17 -23.41 24.20
CA VAL A 177 -14.93 -24.02 24.70
C VAL A 177 -15.18 -25.32 25.45
N GLU A 178 -16.18 -25.36 26.35
CA GLU A 178 -16.51 -26.57 27.10
C GLU A 178 -17.08 -27.67 26.20
N GLN A 179 -17.88 -27.32 25.20
CA GLN A 179 -18.33 -28.29 24.20
C GLN A 179 -17.17 -28.86 23.39
N ALA A 180 -16.23 -28.02 22.93
CA ALA A 180 -15.03 -28.47 22.26
C ALA A 180 -14.20 -29.39 23.16
N ARG A 181 -14.01 -29.02 24.44
CA ARG A 181 -13.29 -29.82 25.44
C ARG A 181 -13.86 -31.22 25.61
N VAL A 182 -15.19 -31.35 25.72
CA VAL A 182 -15.85 -32.65 25.86
C VAL A 182 -15.66 -33.47 24.59
N LYS A 183 -15.92 -32.88 23.42
CA LYS A 183 -15.83 -33.59 22.14
C LYS A 183 -14.39 -33.99 21.77
N LEU A 184 -13.36 -33.30 22.27
CA LEU A 184 -11.96 -33.67 22.03
C LEU A 184 -11.65 -35.09 22.51
N GLY A 185 -12.31 -35.57 23.56
CA GLY A 185 -12.16 -36.94 24.05
C GLY A 185 -13.05 -37.97 23.35
N ASP A 186 -13.86 -37.55 22.38
CA ASP A 186 -14.82 -38.42 21.70
C ASP A 186 -14.29 -38.89 20.34
N LYS A 187 -14.10 -40.21 20.25
CA LYS A 187 -13.54 -40.89 19.08
C LYS A 187 -14.36 -40.72 17.81
N LEU A 188 -15.69 -40.55 17.91
CA LEU A 188 -16.55 -40.32 16.75
C LEU A 188 -16.28 -38.91 16.21
N PHE A 189 -16.27 -37.90 17.08
CA PHE A 189 -16.03 -36.51 16.67
C PHE A 189 -14.60 -36.27 16.18
N GLN A 190 -13.60 -37.02 16.66
CA GLN A 190 -12.24 -36.96 16.09
C GLN A 190 -12.18 -37.45 14.62
N ARG A 191 -13.17 -38.21 14.15
CA ARG A 191 -13.19 -38.81 12.79
C ARG A 191 -14.19 -38.16 11.84
N LEU A 192 -15.08 -37.31 12.33
CA LEU A 192 -16.09 -36.61 11.54
C LEU A 192 -15.85 -35.10 11.55
N GLY A 193 -16.54 -34.36 10.68
CA GLY A 193 -16.56 -32.90 10.76
C GLY A 193 -15.32 -32.22 10.18
N TRP A 194 -14.46 -32.96 9.48
CA TRP A 194 -13.31 -32.43 8.76
C TRP A 194 -13.74 -31.94 7.38
N GLN A 195 -13.47 -30.67 7.08
CA GLN A 195 -13.94 -29.98 5.87
C GLN A 195 -12.78 -29.37 5.07
N PRO A 196 -12.81 -29.45 3.73
CA PRO A 196 -11.91 -28.68 2.90
C PRO A 196 -12.35 -27.21 2.82
N ARG A 197 -11.40 -26.33 2.50
CA ARG A 197 -11.70 -24.95 2.07
C ARG A 197 -10.68 -24.43 1.07
N CYS A 198 -9.40 -24.49 1.41
CA CYS A 198 -8.31 -24.05 0.56
C CYS A 198 -7.80 -25.21 -0.30
N LYS A 199 -7.20 -24.90 -1.44
CA LYS A 199 -6.59 -25.88 -2.34
C LYS A 199 -5.46 -26.67 -1.66
N PRO A 200 -5.29 -27.96 -1.98
CA PRO A 200 -4.10 -28.72 -1.61
C PRO A 200 -2.77 -28.05 -1.96
N THR A 201 -1.75 -28.34 -1.16
CA THR A 201 -0.36 -28.07 -1.49
C THR A 201 0.32 -29.37 -1.91
N GLN A 202 0.87 -29.41 -3.12
CA GLN A 202 1.68 -30.54 -3.58
C GLN A 202 3.16 -30.25 -3.37
N LEU A 203 3.84 -31.15 -2.66
CA LEU A 203 5.27 -31.05 -2.39
C LEU A 203 6.09 -31.59 -3.58
N PRO A 204 7.38 -31.22 -3.71
CA PRO A 204 8.27 -31.74 -4.75
C PRO A 204 8.35 -33.29 -4.78
N SER A 205 8.12 -33.97 -3.65
CA SER A 205 8.06 -35.43 -3.57
C SER A 205 6.85 -36.05 -4.27
N GLY A 206 5.85 -35.24 -4.66
CA GLY A 206 4.56 -35.69 -5.15
C GLY A 206 3.50 -35.85 -4.05
N ARG A 207 3.88 -35.71 -2.77
CA ARG A 207 2.95 -35.72 -1.62
C ARG A 207 1.90 -34.63 -1.78
N LEU A 208 0.64 -34.98 -1.57
CA LEU A 208 -0.48 -34.04 -1.47
C LEU A 208 -0.80 -33.76 -0.01
N LEU A 209 -0.90 -32.48 0.34
CA LEU A 209 -1.40 -32.00 1.62
C LEU A 209 -2.73 -31.28 1.38
N LEU A 210 -3.85 -31.96 1.66
CA LEU A 210 -5.17 -31.35 1.64
C LEU A 210 -5.46 -30.74 3.03
N PRO A 211 -5.51 -29.40 3.16
CA PRO A 211 -5.84 -28.76 4.43
C PRO A 211 -7.32 -28.97 4.77
N LEU A 212 -7.57 -29.53 5.94
CA LEU A 212 -8.89 -29.73 6.50
C LEU A 212 -9.02 -29.00 7.84
N TYR A 213 -10.25 -28.66 8.21
CA TYR A 213 -10.54 -28.03 9.50
C TYR A 213 -11.83 -28.58 10.10
N SER A 214 -12.00 -28.39 11.40
CA SER A 214 -13.20 -28.79 12.13
C SER A 214 -13.76 -27.64 12.96
N ASP A 215 -15.01 -27.26 12.70
CA ASP A 215 -15.78 -26.36 13.56
C ASP A 215 -16.10 -26.98 14.94
N THR A 216 -15.92 -28.30 15.09
CA THR A 216 -16.17 -29.03 16.34
C THR A 216 -15.17 -28.64 17.43
N PHE A 217 -13.91 -28.49 17.03
CA PHE A 217 -12.79 -28.19 17.92
C PHE A 217 -12.20 -26.80 17.66
N SER A 218 -12.56 -26.17 16.54
CA SER A 218 -11.87 -25.01 15.97
C SER A 218 -10.37 -25.24 15.77
N ILE A 219 -10.02 -26.40 15.20
CA ILE A 219 -8.64 -26.74 14.83
C ILE A 219 -8.54 -27.24 13.39
N SER A 220 -7.31 -27.36 12.90
CA SER A 220 -7.00 -27.86 11.56
C SER A 220 -6.21 -29.17 11.58
N ILE A 221 -6.22 -29.88 10.45
CA ILE A 221 -5.45 -31.10 10.20
C ILE A 221 -5.11 -31.19 8.71
N MET A 222 -4.10 -31.96 8.33
CA MET A 222 -3.83 -32.28 6.93
C MET A 222 -4.30 -33.70 6.62
N ALA A 223 -5.04 -33.87 5.53
CA ALA A 223 -5.14 -35.16 4.87
C ALA A 223 -3.93 -35.29 3.93
N ILE A 224 -3.08 -36.28 4.19
CA ILE A 224 -1.84 -36.55 3.49
C ILE A 224 -2.05 -37.72 2.53
N SER A 225 -1.60 -37.54 1.29
CA SER A 225 -1.47 -38.64 0.34
C SER A 225 -0.06 -38.69 -0.23
N ASP A 226 0.58 -39.86 -0.11
CA ASP A 226 1.93 -40.13 -0.62
C ASP A 226 1.92 -40.90 -1.96
N ASP A 227 0.74 -41.21 -2.49
CA ASP A 227 0.53 -42.05 -3.69
C ASP A 227 -0.34 -41.36 -4.76
N ARG A 228 -0.26 -40.02 -4.79
CA ARG A 228 -1.01 -39.12 -5.69
C ARG A 228 -2.53 -39.28 -5.54
N GLY A 229 -2.99 -39.29 -4.30
CA GLY A 229 -4.39 -39.28 -3.92
C GLY A 229 -5.10 -40.61 -4.12
N GLN A 230 -4.39 -41.74 -4.13
CA GLN A 230 -5.04 -43.05 -4.11
C GLN A 230 -5.47 -43.43 -2.70
N THR A 231 -4.62 -43.14 -1.71
CA THR A 231 -4.93 -43.32 -0.29
C THR A 231 -4.64 -42.03 0.49
N TRP A 232 -5.31 -41.89 1.63
CA TRP A 232 -5.21 -40.72 2.50
C TRP A 232 -5.04 -41.14 3.96
N ARG A 233 -4.21 -40.41 4.68
CA ARG A 233 -4.02 -40.53 6.14
C ARG A 233 -3.99 -39.15 6.79
N ALA A 234 -4.18 -39.09 8.10
CA ALA A 234 -4.07 -37.85 8.86
C ALA A 234 -2.62 -37.49 9.17
N SER A 235 -2.33 -36.18 9.20
CA SER A 235 -1.21 -35.63 9.99
C SER A 235 -1.55 -35.60 11.48
N GLN A 236 -0.60 -35.15 12.31
CA GLN A 236 -0.98 -34.61 13.62
C GLN A 236 -1.82 -33.33 13.42
N PRO A 237 -2.81 -33.08 14.30
CA PRO A 237 -3.62 -31.86 14.23
C PRO A 237 -2.78 -30.63 14.58
N LEU A 238 -3.13 -29.50 13.96
CA LEU A 238 -2.57 -28.19 14.26
C LEU A 238 -3.22 -27.70 15.56
N LEU A 239 -2.71 -28.13 16.71
CA LEU A 239 -3.31 -27.85 18.02
C LEU A 239 -3.14 -26.38 18.42
N GLY A 240 -4.25 -25.62 18.37
CA GLY A 240 -4.38 -24.31 19.01
C GLY A 240 -5.70 -23.64 18.66
N PHE A 241 -6.58 -23.45 19.63
CA PHE A 241 -7.98 -23.09 19.42
C PHE A 241 -8.16 -21.85 18.52
N GLY A 242 -9.07 -21.98 17.55
CA GLY A 242 -9.44 -20.90 16.64
C GLY A 242 -8.68 -20.90 15.32
N ASN A 243 -7.90 -21.93 14.99
CA ASN A 243 -7.15 -22.03 13.74
C ASN A 243 -7.86 -22.94 12.73
N ILE A 244 -8.64 -22.36 11.83
CA ILE A 244 -9.39 -23.12 10.82
C ILE A 244 -9.05 -22.66 9.40
N GLN A 245 -9.44 -23.45 8.40
CA GLN A 245 -9.30 -23.13 6.97
C GLN A 245 -7.86 -22.74 6.57
N PRO A 246 -6.88 -23.66 6.66
CA PRO A 246 -5.48 -23.36 6.34
C PRO A 246 -5.24 -23.17 4.85
N ALA A 247 -4.50 -22.13 4.47
CA ALA A 247 -3.73 -22.05 3.23
C ALA A 247 -2.26 -22.35 3.54
N VAL A 248 -1.69 -23.37 2.88
CA VAL A 248 -0.33 -23.84 3.15
C VAL A 248 0.62 -23.36 2.06
N LEU A 249 1.72 -22.72 2.44
CA LEU A 249 2.76 -22.20 1.54
C LEU A 249 4.12 -22.80 1.94
N ARG A 250 5.02 -22.97 0.96
CA ARG A 250 6.34 -23.60 1.17
C ARG A 250 7.48 -22.61 0.95
N ARG A 251 8.33 -22.45 1.98
CA ARG A 251 9.58 -21.67 1.91
C ARG A 251 10.64 -22.37 1.04
N ASN A 252 11.69 -21.63 0.71
CA ASN A 252 12.85 -22.15 -0.03
C ASN A 252 13.58 -23.25 0.73
N ASP A 253 13.66 -23.14 2.06
CA ASP A 253 14.29 -24.14 2.93
C ASP A 253 13.45 -25.43 3.10
N GLY A 254 12.23 -25.45 2.55
CA GLY A 254 11.29 -26.56 2.65
C GLY A 254 10.29 -26.49 3.80
N THR A 255 10.44 -25.53 4.72
CA THR A 255 9.47 -25.28 5.78
C THR A 255 8.11 -24.95 5.19
N LEU A 256 7.06 -25.59 5.71
CA LEU A 256 5.67 -25.27 5.38
C LEU A 256 5.13 -24.27 6.38
N VAL A 257 4.37 -23.29 5.90
CA VAL A 257 3.70 -22.27 6.70
C VAL A 257 2.21 -22.33 6.41
N ALA A 258 1.40 -22.54 7.44
CA ALA A 258 -0.06 -22.50 7.35
C ALA A 258 -0.56 -21.14 7.82
N TYR A 259 -1.22 -20.39 6.95
CA TYR A 259 -2.03 -19.21 7.31
C TYR A 259 -3.48 -19.64 7.43
N MET A 260 -4.14 -19.26 8.52
CA MET A 260 -5.45 -19.80 8.88
C MET A 260 -6.41 -18.68 9.28
N ARG A 261 -7.67 -18.88 8.95
CA ARG A 261 -8.78 -18.05 9.45
C ARG A 261 -8.80 -18.10 10.98
N GLU A 262 -9.08 -16.95 11.56
CA GLU A 262 -9.38 -16.81 12.98
C GLU A 262 -10.80 -17.32 13.29
N ASN A 263 -10.97 -18.13 14.32
CA ASN A 263 -12.28 -18.53 14.84
C ASN A 263 -12.35 -18.53 16.38
N GLY A 264 -11.26 -18.14 17.04
CA GLY A 264 -11.16 -17.85 18.46
C GLY A 264 -11.18 -16.34 18.71
N TYR A 265 -10.11 -15.80 19.29
CA TYR A 265 -10.16 -14.51 19.99
C TYR A 265 -9.11 -13.48 19.55
N SER A 266 -8.12 -13.84 18.71
CA SER A 266 -6.99 -12.94 18.44
C SER A 266 -7.30 -11.87 17.40
N LYS A 267 -8.39 -12.03 16.63
CA LYS A 267 -8.81 -11.14 15.53
C LYS A 267 -7.70 -10.95 14.48
N ARG A 268 -6.83 -11.94 14.36
CA ARG A 268 -5.63 -11.93 13.53
C ARG A 268 -5.50 -13.26 12.82
N VAL A 269 -4.93 -13.24 11.61
CA VAL A 269 -4.63 -14.47 10.88
C VAL A 269 -3.74 -15.36 11.75
N ARG A 270 -4.17 -16.60 11.97
CA ARG A 270 -3.45 -17.60 12.75
C ARG A 270 -2.35 -18.20 11.89
N VAL A 271 -1.20 -18.51 12.48
CA VAL A 271 -0.04 -19.02 11.73
C VAL A 271 0.71 -20.10 12.50
N CYS A 272 1.13 -21.15 11.82
CA CYS A 272 2.09 -22.12 12.35
C CYS A 272 2.95 -22.71 11.23
N GLU A 273 4.00 -23.43 11.61
CA GLU A 273 4.98 -23.99 10.70
C GLU A 273 5.11 -25.51 10.87
N SER A 274 5.41 -26.22 9.79
CA SER A 274 5.83 -27.62 9.78
C SER A 274 7.22 -27.73 9.16
N LYS A 275 8.07 -28.54 9.77
CA LYS A 275 9.47 -28.79 9.35
C LYS A 275 9.71 -30.22 8.85
N ASP A 276 8.64 -30.99 8.74
CA ASP A 276 8.64 -32.42 8.45
C ASP A 276 7.60 -32.76 7.38
N ASP A 277 7.48 -31.93 6.35
CA ASP A 277 6.60 -32.15 5.20
C ASP A 277 5.11 -32.38 5.57
N GLY A 278 4.65 -31.67 6.60
CA GLY A 278 3.25 -31.60 7.01
C GLY A 278 2.80 -32.68 7.99
N GLU A 279 3.72 -33.53 8.47
CA GLU A 279 3.42 -34.59 9.44
C GLU A 279 3.04 -34.02 10.81
N SER A 280 3.82 -33.07 11.32
CA SER A 280 3.58 -32.36 12.57
C SER A 280 3.69 -30.85 12.40
N TRP A 281 3.06 -30.11 13.32
CA TRP A 281 2.95 -28.66 13.25
C TRP A 281 3.34 -28.04 14.58
N GLY A 282 4.11 -26.97 14.51
CA GLY A 282 4.54 -26.21 15.67
C GLY A 282 3.40 -25.40 16.32
N HIS A 283 3.78 -24.55 17.27
CA HIS A 283 2.85 -23.68 17.98
C HIS A 283 2.03 -22.79 17.03
N VAL A 284 0.72 -22.72 17.27
CA VAL A 284 -0.21 -21.83 16.56
C VAL A 284 -0.16 -20.43 17.17
N GLY A 285 0.55 -19.53 16.50
CA GLY A 285 0.63 -18.11 16.83
C GLY A 285 -0.40 -17.25 16.07
N ALA A 286 -0.25 -15.94 16.21
CA ALA A 286 -0.99 -14.93 15.45
C ALA A 286 0.01 -14.06 14.66
N SER A 287 -0.32 -13.75 13.41
CA SER A 287 0.44 -12.80 12.60
C SER A 287 0.01 -11.34 12.87
N ASP A 288 0.74 -10.38 12.30
CA ASP A 288 0.35 -8.96 12.35
C ASP A 288 -0.85 -8.63 11.44
N LEU A 289 -1.30 -9.56 10.61
CA LEU A 289 -2.44 -9.36 9.71
C LEU A 289 -3.78 -9.52 10.47
N PRO A 290 -4.69 -8.55 10.40
CA PRO A 290 -6.02 -8.67 10.99
C PRO A 290 -6.86 -9.73 10.28
N ASN A 291 -7.83 -10.31 10.99
CA ASN A 291 -8.84 -11.20 10.41
C ASN A 291 -10.16 -11.09 11.19
N PRO A 292 -11.31 -10.86 10.54
CA PRO A 292 -12.59 -10.64 11.20
C PRO A 292 -13.36 -11.95 11.45
N GLY A 293 -12.69 -13.11 11.37
CA GLY A 293 -13.35 -14.41 11.33
C GLY A 293 -13.82 -14.79 9.93
N SER A 294 -12.97 -14.57 8.93
CA SER A 294 -13.27 -14.84 7.52
C SER A 294 -12.15 -15.63 6.84
N GLY A 295 -12.52 -16.45 5.86
CA GLY A 295 -11.59 -17.28 5.11
C GLY A 295 -10.57 -16.46 4.33
N LEU A 296 -9.42 -17.07 4.09
CA LEU A 296 -8.29 -16.53 3.32
C LEU A 296 -7.78 -17.60 2.35
N ASP A 297 -7.01 -17.18 1.35
CA ASP A 297 -6.24 -18.10 0.51
C ASP A 297 -4.96 -17.39 0.05
N GLY A 298 -3.94 -18.16 -0.28
CA GLY A 298 -2.64 -17.64 -0.69
C GLY A 298 -1.91 -18.60 -1.61
N LEU A 299 -0.86 -18.10 -2.24
CA LEU A 299 0.07 -18.93 -2.99
C LEU A 299 1.44 -18.26 -3.09
N ARG A 300 2.46 -19.09 -3.33
CA ARG A 300 3.79 -18.63 -3.72
C ARG A 300 3.84 -18.50 -5.24
N LEU A 301 4.09 -17.29 -5.73
CA LEU A 301 4.19 -16.98 -7.16
C LEU A 301 5.45 -17.61 -7.76
N ALA A 302 5.47 -17.77 -9.09
CA ALA A 302 6.59 -18.34 -9.84
C ALA A 302 7.93 -17.61 -9.61
N ASN A 303 7.91 -16.29 -9.35
CA ASN A 303 9.10 -15.50 -9.04
C ASN A 303 9.53 -15.56 -7.57
N GLY A 304 8.80 -16.29 -6.71
CA GLY A 304 9.10 -16.43 -5.29
C GLY A 304 8.35 -15.45 -4.38
N THR A 305 7.71 -14.40 -4.90
CA THR A 305 6.81 -13.52 -4.11
C THR A 305 5.68 -14.35 -3.53
N TRP A 306 5.23 -14.05 -2.31
CA TRP A 306 4.02 -14.67 -1.73
C TRP A 306 2.86 -13.69 -1.86
N ALA A 307 1.69 -14.20 -2.25
CA ALA A 307 0.44 -13.44 -2.28
C ALA A 307 -0.55 -14.06 -1.30
N LEU A 308 -1.20 -13.21 -0.49
CA LEU A 308 -2.27 -13.60 0.42
C LEU A 308 -3.49 -12.72 0.18
N VAL A 309 -4.65 -13.35 0.00
CA VAL A 309 -5.95 -12.67 -0.12
C VAL A 309 -6.76 -12.92 1.14
N TYR A 310 -7.16 -11.85 1.82
CA TYR A 310 -7.85 -11.93 3.11
C TYR A 310 -8.66 -10.65 3.40
N ASN A 311 -9.57 -10.74 4.37
CA ASN A 311 -10.25 -9.55 4.89
C ASN A 311 -9.35 -8.85 5.92
N ASP A 312 -8.93 -7.62 5.65
CA ASP A 312 -7.96 -6.87 6.45
C ASP A 312 -8.58 -6.02 7.57
N THR A 313 -9.75 -6.44 8.05
CA THR A 313 -10.48 -5.80 9.15
C THR A 313 -10.47 -6.67 10.41
N SER A 314 -10.69 -6.06 11.58
CA SER A 314 -10.89 -6.79 12.84
C SER A 314 -12.36 -7.15 13.10
N SER A 315 -13.27 -6.63 12.27
CA SER A 315 -14.71 -6.91 12.29
C SER A 315 -15.33 -6.61 10.94
N GLY A 316 -16.36 -7.38 10.57
CA GLY A 316 -17.07 -7.26 9.29
C GLY A 316 -16.24 -7.70 8.09
N ARG A 317 -16.89 -7.88 6.93
CA ARG A 317 -16.27 -8.43 5.71
C ARG A 317 -16.35 -7.48 4.51
N ARG A 318 -16.38 -6.17 4.78
CA ARG A 318 -16.55 -5.10 3.78
C ARG A 318 -15.29 -4.77 2.98
N SER A 319 -14.14 -5.29 3.42
CA SER A 319 -12.83 -5.07 2.82
C SER A 319 -12.18 -6.40 2.49
N LEU A 320 -11.73 -6.59 1.25
CA LEU A 320 -11.01 -7.77 0.77
C LEU A 320 -9.71 -7.30 0.09
N ALA A 321 -8.58 -7.63 0.71
CA ALA A 321 -7.26 -7.16 0.35
C ALA A 321 -6.40 -8.28 -0.25
N VAL A 322 -5.47 -7.88 -1.11
CA VAL A 322 -4.35 -8.70 -1.59
C VAL A 322 -3.07 -8.09 -1.03
N SER A 323 -2.28 -8.87 -0.30
CA SER A 323 -0.97 -8.44 0.19
C SER A 323 0.15 -9.29 -0.41
N LEU A 324 1.27 -8.65 -0.70
CA LEU A 324 2.49 -9.29 -1.18
C LEU A 324 3.57 -9.31 -0.10
N SER A 325 4.24 -10.46 0.02
CA SER A 325 5.44 -10.64 0.83
C SER A 325 6.62 -11.00 -0.05
N PHE A 326 7.76 -10.36 0.21
CA PHE A 326 9.03 -10.57 -0.50
C PHE A 326 10.07 -11.30 0.37
N ASP A 327 9.68 -11.71 1.58
CA ASP A 327 10.53 -12.32 2.61
C ASP A 327 9.90 -13.60 3.19
N GLU A 328 9.22 -14.35 2.32
CA GLU A 328 8.62 -15.67 2.63
C GLU A 328 7.60 -15.62 3.79
N GLY A 329 6.76 -14.58 3.76
CA GLY A 329 5.60 -14.42 4.63
C GLY A 329 5.89 -13.75 5.97
N ARG A 330 7.11 -13.25 6.19
CA ARG A 330 7.50 -12.56 7.44
C ARG A 330 6.91 -11.15 7.51
N THR A 331 6.95 -10.40 6.41
CA THR A 331 6.36 -9.07 6.29
C THR A 331 5.54 -8.93 5.01
N TRP A 332 4.58 -7.99 5.01
CA TRP A 332 3.60 -7.80 3.93
C TRP A 332 3.55 -6.31 3.51
N PRO A 333 4.61 -5.76 2.90
CA PRO A 333 4.76 -4.31 2.72
C PRO A 333 3.92 -3.70 1.60
N LYS A 334 3.28 -4.51 0.74
CA LYS A 334 2.47 -4.02 -0.39
C LYS A 334 1.08 -4.64 -0.32
N THR A 335 0.06 -3.79 -0.24
CA THR A 335 -1.35 -4.19 -0.15
C THR A 335 -2.19 -3.35 -1.08
N ARG A 336 -3.17 -3.99 -1.73
CA ARG A 336 -4.22 -3.31 -2.51
C ARG A 336 -5.54 -4.04 -2.34
N HIS A 337 -6.66 -3.33 -2.45
CA HIS A 337 -7.98 -3.89 -2.24
C HIS A 337 -8.68 -4.31 -3.53
N LEU A 338 -9.23 -5.53 -3.53
CA LEU A 338 -10.23 -5.97 -4.52
C LEU A 338 -11.58 -5.33 -4.23
N GLU A 339 -11.89 -5.18 -2.93
CA GLU A 339 -13.10 -4.53 -2.44
C GLU A 339 -12.74 -3.74 -1.18
N ASN A 340 -13.18 -2.48 -1.10
CA ASN A 340 -13.05 -1.67 0.11
C ASN A 340 -14.26 -0.74 0.20
N GLN A 341 -15.39 -1.32 0.60
CA GLN A 341 -16.68 -0.63 0.61
C GLN A 341 -17.11 -0.28 2.03
N THR A 342 -18.12 0.58 2.14
CA THR A 342 -18.80 0.88 3.42
C THR A 342 -19.83 -0.18 3.78
N GLN A 343 -20.39 -0.87 2.78
CA GLN A 343 -21.40 -1.91 2.91
C GLN A 343 -21.08 -3.12 2.03
N GLY A 344 -21.81 -4.22 2.23
CA GLY A 344 -21.57 -5.49 1.54
C GLY A 344 -20.60 -6.41 2.28
N GLN A 345 -20.49 -7.63 1.78
CA GLN A 345 -19.59 -8.66 2.31
C GLN A 345 -18.87 -9.35 1.15
N PHE A 346 -17.55 -9.31 1.19
CA PHE A 346 -16.66 -9.81 0.14
C PHE A 346 -15.61 -10.70 0.79
N HIS A 347 -15.67 -12.01 0.55
CA HIS A 347 -14.94 -12.93 1.42
C HIS A 347 -14.75 -14.32 0.83
N TYR A 348 -13.98 -15.13 1.55
CA TYR A 348 -13.65 -16.51 1.19
C TYR A 348 -13.04 -16.54 -0.21
N PRO A 349 -11.91 -15.87 -0.42
CA PRO A 349 -11.24 -15.90 -1.71
C PRO A 349 -10.70 -17.30 -2.01
N ALA A 350 -10.50 -17.58 -3.29
CA ALA A 350 -9.61 -18.60 -3.80
C ALA A 350 -8.73 -17.96 -4.88
N ILE A 351 -7.41 -18.21 -4.83
CA ILE A 351 -6.43 -17.59 -5.72
C ILE A 351 -5.63 -18.65 -6.50
N THR A 352 -5.40 -18.39 -7.78
CA THR A 352 -4.43 -19.13 -8.63
C THR A 352 -3.58 -18.15 -9.44
N GLN A 353 -2.37 -18.55 -9.80
CA GLN A 353 -1.55 -17.83 -10.79
C GLN A 353 -1.68 -18.54 -12.13
N GLY A 354 -1.99 -17.78 -13.18
CA GLY A 354 -2.01 -18.23 -14.56
C GLY A 354 -0.60 -18.36 -15.14
N LYS A 355 -0.46 -19.14 -16.21
CA LYS A 355 0.81 -19.36 -16.93
C LYS A 355 1.42 -18.09 -17.50
N ASP A 356 0.61 -17.07 -17.75
CA ASP A 356 1.03 -15.75 -18.22
C ASP A 356 1.48 -14.82 -17.07
N GLY A 357 1.46 -15.29 -15.82
CA GLY A 357 1.78 -14.53 -14.63
C GLY A 357 0.58 -13.81 -13.99
N THR A 358 -0.59 -13.80 -14.63
CA THR A 358 -1.80 -13.16 -14.11
C THR A 358 -2.27 -13.87 -12.84
N LEU A 359 -2.65 -13.10 -11.81
CA LEU A 359 -3.28 -13.61 -10.60
C LEU A 359 -4.79 -13.58 -10.78
N HIS A 360 -5.44 -14.72 -10.62
CA HIS A 360 -6.89 -14.86 -10.67
C HIS A 360 -7.43 -15.14 -9.28
N VAL A 361 -8.37 -14.32 -8.82
CA VAL A 361 -9.05 -14.47 -7.53
C VAL A 361 -10.55 -14.59 -7.76
N VAL A 362 -11.18 -15.57 -7.13
CA VAL A 362 -12.64 -15.69 -7.05
C VAL A 362 -13.08 -15.61 -5.61
N TYR A 363 -14.13 -14.86 -5.33
CA TYR A 363 -14.63 -14.64 -3.97
C TYR A 363 -16.14 -14.51 -3.94
N SER A 364 -16.71 -14.75 -2.75
CA SER A 364 -18.14 -14.54 -2.52
C SER A 364 -18.43 -13.05 -2.48
N TYR A 365 -19.44 -12.62 -3.25
CA TYR A 365 -19.81 -11.23 -3.43
C TYR A 365 -21.26 -11.03 -2.97
N PHE A 366 -21.46 -10.48 -1.77
CA PHE A 366 -22.78 -10.27 -1.18
C PHE A 366 -23.06 -8.78 -1.03
N VAL A 367 -24.13 -8.34 -1.68
CA VAL A 367 -24.67 -6.99 -1.57
C VAL A 367 -26.14 -7.06 -1.20
N GLU A 368 -26.76 -5.92 -0.92
CA GLU A 368 -28.17 -5.86 -0.53
C GLU A 368 -29.10 -6.50 -1.58
N GLN A 369 -28.79 -6.31 -2.86
CA GLN A 369 -29.61 -6.78 -3.98
C GLN A 369 -29.49 -8.29 -4.25
N GLY A 370 -28.52 -8.98 -3.65
CA GLY A 370 -28.31 -10.41 -3.85
C GLY A 370 -26.87 -10.85 -3.71
N LYS A 371 -26.61 -12.09 -4.12
CA LYS A 371 -25.32 -12.76 -3.96
C LYS A 371 -24.80 -13.28 -5.28
N SER A 372 -23.49 -13.26 -5.47
CA SER A 372 -22.83 -13.88 -6.63
C SER A 372 -21.40 -14.33 -6.27
N MET A 373 -20.72 -14.92 -7.24
CA MET A 373 -19.27 -15.05 -7.25
C MET A 373 -18.68 -13.94 -8.12
N LYS A 374 -17.62 -13.28 -7.64
CA LYS A 374 -16.87 -12.30 -8.42
C LYS A 374 -15.48 -12.82 -8.71
N HIS A 375 -15.05 -12.67 -9.95
CA HIS A 375 -13.69 -12.95 -10.42
C HIS A 375 -12.93 -11.65 -10.61
N ALA A 376 -11.66 -11.64 -10.22
CA ALA A 376 -10.71 -10.57 -10.49
C ALA A 376 -9.43 -11.15 -11.08
N ALA A 377 -8.88 -10.49 -12.10
CA ALA A 377 -7.61 -10.84 -12.73
C ALA A 377 -6.66 -9.64 -12.71
N PHE A 378 -5.44 -9.79 -12.20
CA PHE A 378 -4.49 -8.67 -12.03
C PHE A 378 -3.05 -9.16 -11.98
N ASN A 379 -2.08 -8.25 -12.15
CA ASN A 379 -0.65 -8.56 -11.99
C ASN A 379 -0.05 -7.99 -10.69
N GLU A 380 1.17 -8.41 -10.34
CA GLU A 380 1.87 -7.89 -9.15
C GLU A 380 2.06 -6.37 -9.18
N ALA A 381 2.29 -5.79 -10.37
CA ALA A 381 2.45 -4.35 -10.52
C ALA A 381 1.21 -3.58 -10.06
N TRP A 382 0.02 -4.13 -10.30
CA TRP A 382 -1.23 -3.56 -9.80
C TRP A 382 -1.30 -3.56 -8.26
N VAL A 383 -0.92 -4.66 -7.61
CA VAL A 383 -0.90 -4.71 -6.14
C VAL A 383 0.17 -3.75 -5.57
N LYS A 384 1.36 -3.71 -6.18
CA LYS A 384 2.47 -2.82 -5.77
C LYS A 384 2.13 -1.34 -5.90
N ALA A 385 1.22 -0.98 -6.81
CA ALA A 385 0.76 0.40 -6.96
C ALA A 385 -0.11 0.88 -5.78
N GLY A 386 -0.69 -0.03 -4.99
CA GLY A 386 -1.54 0.30 -3.84
C GLY A 386 -2.91 0.86 -4.24
N ASP A 387 -3.71 1.22 -3.23
CA ASP A 387 -5.00 1.88 -3.47
C ASP A 387 -4.79 3.33 -3.93
N GLU A 388 -5.74 3.82 -4.72
CA GLU A 388 -5.82 5.25 -5.02
C GLU A 388 -6.18 6.03 -3.75
N LEU A 389 -5.50 7.16 -3.54
CA LEU A 389 -5.75 8.00 -2.40
C LEU A 389 -7.05 8.79 -2.59
N SER A 390 -8.03 8.54 -1.72
CA SER A 390 -9.26 9.34 -1.73
C SER A 390 -8.98 10.80 -1.39
N GLN A 391 -9.77 11.72 -1.97
CA GLN A 391 -9.70 13.14 -1.61
C GLN A 391 -9.91 13.36 -0.10
N THR A 392 -10.74 12.53 0.56
CA THR A 392 -10.96 12.58 2.01
C THR A 392 -9.68 12.28 2.79
N THR A 393 -8.93 11.26 2.38
CA THR A 393 -7.64 10.89 3.00
C THR A 393 -6.64 12.03 2.85
N ILE A 394 -6.50 12.58 1.63
CA ILE A 394 -5.60 13.70 1.34
C ILE A 394 -6.02 14.94 2.17
N ARG A 395 -7.31 15.26 2.22
CA ARG A 395 -7.84 16.39 3.01
C ARG A 395 -7.53 16.24 4.49
N ALA A 396 -7.73 15.05 5.05
CA ALA A 396 -7.43 14.77 6.46
C ALA A 396 -5.93 14.93 6.76
N ALA A 397 -5.05 14.43 5.89
CA ALA A 397 -3.60 14.57 6.06
C ALA A 397 -3.15 16.04 6.03
N VAL A 398 -3.68 16.84 5.09
CA VAL A 398 -3.42 18.29 5.01
C VAL A 398 -3.90 18.98 6.29
N ALA A 399 -5.15 18.75 6.71
CA ALA A 399 -5.74 19.41 7.88
C ALA A 399 -4.92 19.20 9.16
N LYS A 400 -4.43 17.97 9.40
CA LYS A 400 -3.58 17.68 10.56
C LYS A 400 -2.28 18.50 10.56
N SER A 401 -1.59 18.57 9.41
CA SER A 401 -0.33 19.29 9.27
C SER A 401 -0.49 20.81 9.41
N LEU A 402 -1.55 21.40 8.84
CA LEU A 402 -1.79 22.85 8.89
C LEU A 402 -1.74 23.39 10.33
N SER A 403 -2.39 22.68 11.27
CA SER A 403 -2.40 23.07 12.68
C SER A 403 -1.00 23.14 13.31
N LEU A 404 -0.11 22.21 12.93
CA LEU A 404 1.27 22.17 13.43
C LEU A 404 2.14 23.23 12.75
N LEU A 405 1.91 23.51 11.47
CA LEU A 405 2.61 24.57 10.74
C LEU A 405 2.33 25.95 11.35
N GLU A 406 1.06 26.25 11.64
CA GLU A 406 0.67 27.49 12.33
C GLU A 406 1.27 27.57 13.74
N LYS A 407 1.24 26.46 14.49
CA LYS A 407 1.83 26.40 15.84
C LYS A 407 3.33 26.68 15.82
N GLY A 408 4.08 26.02 14.93
CA GLY A 408 5.53 26.21 14.78
C GLY A 408 5.88 27.64 14.33
N ALA A 409 5.12 28.19 13.39
CA ALA A 409 5.28 29.58 12.95
C ALA A 409 5.07 30.56 14.11
N LYS A 410 3.97 30.43 14.88
CA LYS A 410 3.67 31.28 16.06
C LYS A 410 4.78 31.19 17.11
N GLY A 411 5.21 29.99 17.50
CA GLY A 411 6.27 29.84 18.50
C GLY A 411 7.61 30.41 18.05
N SER A 412 7.98 30.22 16.77
CA SER A 412 9.18 30.86 16.22
C SER A 412 9.11 32.39 16.28
N MET A 413 7.95 33.00 16.03
CA MET A 413 7.80 34.47 16.08
C MET A 413 7.98 35.00 17.52
N THR A 414 7.49 34.26 18.51
CA THR A 414 7.61 34.61 19.94
C THR A 414 9.06 34.53 20.42
N GLU A 415 9.75 33.42 20.14
CA GLU A 415 11.10 33.17 20.65
C GLU A 415 12.18 34.02 19.96
N ARG A 416 12.01 34.32 18.67
CA ARG A 416 13.05 34.97 17.84
C ARG A 416 12.91 36.49 17.72
N LYS A 417 11.96 37.10 18.42
CA LYS A 417 11.77 38.57 18.53
C LYS A 417 12.00 39.33 17.21
N GLN A 418 11.21 39.02 16.17
CA GLN A 418 11.22 39.68 14.84
C GLN A 418 12.32 39.23 13.85
N CYS A 419 12.73 37.96 13.86
CA CYS A 419 13.58 37.38 12.81
C CYS A 419 12.77 36.41 11.92
N PHE A 420 12.81 36.63 10.60
CA PHE A 420 12.27 35.69 9.61
C PHE A 420 13.11 34.42 9.54
N THR A 421 12.48 33.30 9.21
CA THR A 421 13.14 32.04 8.84
C THR A 421 12.46 31.37 7.66
N CYS A 422 13.25 30.80 6.76
CA CYS A 422 12.74 30.05 5.60
C CYS A 422 11.86 28.85 6.00
N HIS A 423 12.17 28.18 7.12
CA HIS A 423 11.50 26.96 7.56
C HIS A 423 10.28 27.18 8.46
N ASN A 424 10.24 28.21 9.34
CA ASN A 424 9.06 28.49 10.16
C ASN A 424 8.13 29.57 9.58
N GLN A 425 8.53 30.30 8.54
CA GLN A 425 7.65 31.26 7.87
C GLN A 425 7.52 30.97 6.38
N GLY A 426 8.61 30.85 5.63
CA GLY A 426 8.56 30.71 4.17
C GLY A 426 7.77 29.49 3.68
N LEU A 427 8.23 28.28 4.04
CA LEU A 427 7.57 27.04 3.63
C LEU A 427 6.17 26.84 4.27
N PRO A 428 5.93 27.25 5.52
CA PRO A 428 4.58 27.29 6.08
C PRO A 428 3.63 28.22 5.31
N ILE A 429 4.05 29.43 4.90
CA ILE A 429 3.22 30.33 4.08
C ILE A 429 2.93 29.71 2.71
N LEU A 430 3.89 29.02 2.09
CA LEU A 430 3.64 28.26 0.86
C LEU A 430 2.53 27.21 1.06
N ALA A 431 2.58 26.45 2.15
CA ALA A 431 1.57 25.45 2.47
C ALA A 431 0.20 26.05 2.76
N LEU A 432 0.14 27.05 3.64
CA LEU A 432 -1.09 27.74 4.07
C LEU A 432 -1.81 28.39 2.89
N THR A 433 -1.08 29.13 2.05
CA THR A 433 -1.66 29.80 0.87
C THR A 433 -2.12 28.79 -0.20
N THR A 434 -1.40 27.68 -0.37
CA THR A 434 -1.81 26.60 -1.28
C THR A 434 -3.07 25.92 -0.76
N ALA A 435 -3.13 25.55 0.52
CA ALA A 435 -4.29 24.92 1.15
C ALA A 435 -5.53 25.85 1.10
N ARG A 436 -5.36 27.15 1.38
CA ARG A 436 -6.43 28.14 1.18
C ARG A 436 -7.02 28.10 -0.23
N SER A 437 -6.17 27.99 -1.25
CA SER A 437 -6.61 27.87 -2.66
C SER A 437 -7.39 26.59 -2.98
N ARG A 438 -7.43 25.64 -2.03
CA ARG A 438 -8.08 24.32 -2.11
C ARG A 438 -9.25 24.17 -1.13
N GLY A 439 -9.70 25.29 -0.56
CA GLY A 439 -10.89 25.39 0.28
C GLY A 439 -10.66 25.01 1.74
N PHE A 440 -9.42 25.08 2.24
CA PHE A 440 -9.16 24.98 3.67
C PHE A 440 -9.34 26.35 4.33
N GLU A 441 -9.94 26.35 5.52
CA GLU A 441 -9.97 27.53 6.39
C GLU A 441 -8.57 27.73 6.99
N ILE A 442 -8.06 28.96 6.89
CA ILE A 442 -6.74 29.36 7.39
C ILE A 442 -6.88 30.63 8.23
N ASP A 443 -6.06 30.76 9.27
CA ASP A 443 -5.96 31.97 10.10
C ASP A 443 -5.32 33.12 9.29
N GLU A 444 -6.17 33.94 8.64
CA GLU A 444 -5.74 35.07 7.81
C GLU A 444 -4.99 36.14 8.62
N GLU A 445 -5.38 36.38 9.86
CA GLU A 445 -4.69 37.33 10.74
C GLU A 445 -3.26 36.85 10.99
N HIS A 446 -3.08 35.55 11.22
CA HIS A 446 -1.77 34.97 11.38
C HIS A 446 -0.90 35.03 10.10
N ILE A 447 -1.48 34.80 8.91
CA ILE A 447 -0.77 35.03 7.64
C ILE A 447 -0.30 36.48 7.58
N GLN A 448 -1.17 37.46 7.81
CA GLN A 448 -0.80 38.88 7.74
C GLN A 448 0.28 39.24 8.76
N ALA A 449 0.23 38.68 9.97
CA ALA A 449 1.26 38.88 10.99
C ALA A 449 2.63 38.35 10.55
N GLN A 450 2.68 37.17 9.91
CA GLN A 450 3.92 36.60 9.35
C GLN A 450 4.46 37.45 8.19
N LEU A 451 3.59 37.91 7.28
CA LEU A 451 3.99 38.78 6.17
C LEU A 451 4.53 40.12 6.68
N LYS A 452 3.85 40.73 7.65
CA LYS A 452 4.33 41.97 8.27
C LYS A 452 5.69 41.78 8.95
N LEU A 453 5.88 40.71 9.72
CA LEU A 453 7.18 40.41 10.33
C LEU A 453 8.28 40.27 9.27
N THR A 454 7.96 39.60 8.16
CA THR A 454 8.89 39.41 7.04
C THR A 454 9.26 40.73 6.37
N ALA A 455 8.28 41.59 6.11
CA ALA A 455 8.49 42.92 5.54
C ALA A 455 9.33 43.81 6.47
N ASP A 456 9.01 43.84 7.77
CA ASP A 456 9.74 44.61 8.79
C ASP A 456 11.21 44.12 8.90
N PHE A 457 11.43 42.80 8.82
CA PHE A 457 12.75 42.19 8.84
C PHE A 457 13.60 42.63 7.64
N LEU A 458 13.03 42.68 6.43
CA LEU A 458 13.71 43.19 5.24
C LEU A 458 13.96 44.69 5.33
N ALA A 459 12.99 45.47 5.82
CA ALA A 459 13.06 46.92 5.92
C ALA A 459 14.23 47.40 6.79
N LYS A 460 14.54 46.68 7.88
CA LYS A 460 15.70 46.96 8.75
C LYS A 460 17.05 46.95 7.99
N ASN A 461 17.14 46.23 6.88
CA ASN A 461 18.35 46.10 6.08
C ASN A 461 18.30 46.86 4.74
N LYS A 462 17.28 47.70 4.51
CA LYS A 462 17.05 48.40 3.23
C LYS A 462 18.29 49.10 2.67
N THR A 463 18.99 49.90 3.48
CA THR A 463 20.21 50.60 3.02
C THR A 463 21.31 49.63 2.61
N ARG A 464 21.47 48.52 3.35
CA ARG A 464 22.48 47.50 3.03
C ARG A 464 22.18 46.76 1.73
N TYR A 465 20.89 46.59 1.40
CA TYR A 465 20.48 46.02 0.13
C TYR A 465 20.87 46.93 -1.05
N LEU A 466 20.61 48.24 -0.94
CA LEU A 466 21.00 49.22 -1.95
C LEU A 466 22.53 49.33 -2.13
N GLU A 467 23.31 48.95 -1.11
CA GLU A 467 24.78 48.86 -1.18
C GLU A 467 25.29 47.51 -1.70
N GLY A 468 24.42 46.57 -2.06
CA GLY A 468 24.81 45.22 -2.51
C GLY A 468 25.33 44.30 -1.40
N LYS A 469 25.18 44.67 -0.12
CA LYS A 469 25.76 43.95 1.04
C LYS A 469 24.81 42.93 1.68
N GLY A 470 23.50 43.09 1.49
CA GLY A 470 22.49 42.18 2.03
C GLY A 470 22.50 42.05 3.56
N GLN A 471 22.04 40.90 4.05
CA GLN A 471 21.92 40.56 5.48
C GLN A 471 22.52 39.17 5.77
N GLY A 472 22.43 38.70 7.02
CA GLY A 472 22.84 37.33 7.37
C GLY A 472 22.07 36.28 6.55
N GLY A 473 22.78 35.32 5.96
CA GLY A 473 22.22 34.36 4.99
C GLY A 473 22.09 34.91 3.56
N ALA A 474 22.54 36.14 3.30
CA ALA A 474 22.69 36.76 1.98
C ALA A 474 21.48 36.55 1.04
N ALA A 475 21.73 36.08 -0.18
CA ALA A 475 20.73 35.89 -1.23
C ALA A 475 19.63 34.89 -0.83
N ASP A 476 19.98 33.79 -0.14
CA ASP A 476 18.99 32.78 0.28
C ASP A 476 17.97 33.36 1.26
N MET A 477 18.45 34.02 2.32
CA MET A 477 17.56 34.59 3.33
C MET A 477 16.68 35.72 2.77
N ALA A 478 17.27 36.62 1.97
CA ALA A 478 16.53 37.69 1.32
C ALA A 478 15.51 37.13 0.31
N GLY A 479 15.89 36.10 -0.44
CA GLY A 479 15.07 35.49 -1.49
C GLY A 479 13.88 34.73 -0.92
N TYR A 480 14.09 33.89 0.10
CA TYR A 480 12.99 33.22 0.79
C TYR A 480 12.02 34.22 1.43
N ALA A 481 12.52 35.30 2.03
CA ALA A 481 11.67 36.34 2.61
C ALA A 481 10.82 37.04 1.55
N LEU A 482 11.41 37.43 0.42
CA LEU A 482 10.68 38.10 -0.66
C LEU A 482 9.71 37.15 -1.36
N TRP A 483 10.08 35.88 -1.53
CA TRP A 483 9.17 34.84 -2.02
C TRP A 483 7.98 34.61 -1.07
N THR A 484 8.22 34.67 0.25
CA THR A 484 7.14 34.61 1.26
C THR A 484 6.16 35.76 1.09
N LEU A 485 6.67 36.99 0.92
CA LEU A 485 5.83 38.17 0.66
C LEU A 485 5.02 38.02 -0.64
N GLN A 486 5.64 37.52 -1.70
CA GLN A 486 4.95 37.24 -2.97
C GLN A 486 3.81 36.24 -2.79
N LEU A 487 4.07 35.10 -2.12
CA LEU A 487 3.06 34.05 -1.88
C LEU A 487 1.87 34.58 -1.06
N GLY A 488 2.16 35.46 -0.09
CA GLY A 488 1.16 36.14 0.72
C GLY A 488 0.39 37.26 0.02
N GLY A 489 0.77 37.62 -1.21
CA GLY A 489 0.13 38.70 -1.97
C GLY A 489 0.55 40.12 -1.56
N TRP A 490 1.71 40.28 -0.92
CA TRP A 490 2.27 41.59 -0.58
C TRP A 490 2.49 42.44 -1.82
N LYS A 491 2.16 43.73 -1.75
CA LYS A 491 2.30 44.65 -2.89
C LYS A 491 3.73 45.21 -2.96
N PRO A 492 4.25 45.49 -4.17
CA PRO A 492 5.54 46.16 -4.31
C PRO A 492 5.58 47.48 -3.54
N ASP A 493 6.68 47.68 -2.81
CA ASP A 493 7.01 48.87 -2.02
C ASP A 493 8.51 49.17 -2.10
N GLU A 494 8.96 50.25 -1.46
CA GLU A 494 10.38 50.65 -1.50
C GLU A 494 11.33 49.61 -0.88
N THR A 495 10.86 48.80 0.08
CA THR A 495 11.69 47.75 0.70
C THR A 495 11.86 46.60 -0.27
N THR A 496 10.77 46.10 -0.84
CA THR A 496 10.82 45.01 -1.84
C THR A 496 11.62 45.41 -3.09
N ALA A 497 11.52 46.67 -3.53
CA ALA A 497 12.34 47.21 -4.62
C ALA A 497 13.83 47.27 -4.26
N ALA A 498 14.18 47.66 -3.03
CA ALA A 498 15.57 47.64 -2.57
C ALA A 498 16.16 46.23 -2.51
N VAL A 499 15.36 45.23 -2.10
CA VAL A 499 15.79 43.82 -2.12
C VAL A 499 15.94 43.30 -3.55
N ALA A 500 15.06 43.69 -4.47
CA ALA A 500 15.20 43.37 -5.89
C ALA A 500 16.48 43.97 -6.49
N GLU A 501 16.80 45.24 -6.17
CA GLU A 501 18.05 45.89 -6.56
C GLU A 501 19.27 45.14 -6.01
N TYR A 502 19.20 44.66 -4.76
CA TYR A 502 20.28 43.87 -4.17
C TYR A 502 20.64 42.64 -5.00
N PHE A 503 19.68 41.91 -5.57
CA PHE A 503 19.98 40.76 -6.43
C PHE A 503 20.73 41.17 -7.71
N LEU A 504 20.52 42.39 -8.21
CA LEU A 504 21.24 42.92 -9.37
C LEU A 504 22.66 43.43 -9.03
N LEU A 505 22.94 43.71 -7.76
CA LEU A 505 24.24 44.20 -7.27
C LEU A 505 25.11 43.08 -6.69
N PHE A 506 24.49 42.15 -5.96
CA PHE A 506 25.17 41.06 -5.30
C PHE A 506 25.69 40.05 -6.33
N GLN A 507 27.01 39.80 -6.28
CA GLN A 507 27.71 38.92 -7.22
C GLN A 507 27.42 39.23 -8.71
N LYS A 508 27.24 40.51 -9.04
CA LYS A 508 26.91 40.98 -10.40
C LYS A 508 27.90 40.53 -11.49
N ASP A 509 29.15 40.28 -11.11
CA ASP A 509 30.24 39.89 -12.02
C ASP A 509 30.27 38.37 -12.29
N ARG A 510 29.34 37.59 -11.71
CA ARG A 510 29.17 36.15 -11.95
C ARG A 510 27.99 35.87 -12.87
N ASP A 511 27.97 34.70 -13.50
CA ASP A 511 26.85 34.21 -14.31
C ASP A 511 25.66 33.68 -13.51
N HIS A 512 25.85 33.42 -12.22
CA HIS A 512 24.84 32.97 -11.29
C HIS A 512 25.14 33.45 -9.87
N TRP A 513 24.17 33.31 -8.96
CA TRP A 513 24.40 33.55 -7.53
C TRP A 513 24.88 32.28 -6.84
N GLU A 514 25.91 32.40 -6.02
CA GLU A 514 26.43 31.34 -5.16
C GLU A 514 25.97 31.54 -3.71
N PRO A 515 25.63 30.45 -2.99
CA PRO A 515 25.25 30.52 -1.60
C PRO A 515 26.43 30.97 -0.74
N VAL A 516 26.12 31.68 0.35
CA VAL A 516 27.13 32.14 1.33
C VAL A 516 27.10 31.28 2.60
N SER A 517 25.99 30.60 2.86
CA SER A 517 25.84 29.63 3.95
C SER A 517 25.93 28.19 3.40
N HIS A 518 26.22 27.26 4.31
CA HIS A 518 26.19 25.82 4.02
C HIS A 518 25.31 25.13 5.08
N ARG A 519 24.00 25.21 4.87
CA ARG A 519 22.96 24.65 5.75
C ARG A 519 22.00 23.80 4.92
N PRO A 520 22.38 22.56 4.61
CA PRO A 520 21.55 21.70 3.80
C PRO A 520 20.26 21.29 4.54
N PRO A 521 19.16 21.07 3.81
CA PRO A 521 19.03 21.25 2.35
C PRO A 521 18.70 22.69 1.90
N THR A 522 18.14 23.54 2.76
CA THR A 522 17.50 24.80 2.33
C THR A 522 18.44 25.97 2.01
N GLU A 523 19.70 25.93 2.45
CA GLU A 523 20.69 26.99 2.18
C GLU A 523 22.08 26.38 1.90
N HIS A 524 22.20 25.53 0.86
CA HIS A 524 23.50 25.02 0.38
C HIS A 524 23.60 24.91 -1.14
N SER A 525 22.47 24.82 -1.84
CA SER A 525 22.43 24.59 -3.29
C SER A 525 22.49 25.91 -4.06
N PRO A 526 23.41 26.07 -5.02
CA PRO A 526 23.37 27.22 -5.93
C PRO A 526 22.07 27.26 -6.74
N PHE A 527 21.45 26.11 -7.04
CA PHE A 527 20.16 26.09 -7.73
C PHE A 527 19.05 26.70 -6.87
N THR A 528 19.02 26.41 -5.57
CA THR A 528 18.08 27.04 -4.61
C THR A 528 18.29 28.55 -4.57
N THR A 529 19.53 29.02 -4.40
CA THR A 529 19.88 30.44 -4.38
C THR A 529 19.43 31.16 -5.65
N ASN A 530 19.67 30.56 -6.82
CA ASN A 530 19.26 31.13 -8.10
C ASN A 530 17.73 31.13 -8.26
N PHE A 531 17.02 30.06 -7.87
CA PHE A 531 15.56 30.05 -7.91
C PHE A 531 14.96 31.20 -7.08
N VAL A 532 15.34 31.34 -5.80
CA VAL A 532 14.75 32.37 -4.94
C VAL A 532 15.11 33.79 -5.39
N SER A 533 16.30 33.98 -5.97
CA SER A 533 16.75 35.26 -6.54
C SER A 533 15.97 35.63 -7.81
N LEU A 534 15.82 34.69 -8.74
CA LEU A 534 15.04 34.88 -9.97
C LEU A 534 13.56 35.10 -9.66
N GLN A 535 13.00 34.33 -8.72
CA GLN A 535 11.61 34.49 -8.30
C GLN A 535 11.35 35.86 -7.67
N SER A 536 12.32 36.36 -6.89
CA SER A 536 12.32 37.71 -6.32
C SER A 536 12.31 38.79 -7.40
N LEU A 537 13.22 38.70 -8.38
CA LEU A 537 13.27 39.62 -9.51
C LEU A 537 12.01 39.56 -10.38
N LYS A 538 11.43 38.37 -10.57
CA LYS A 538 10.18 38.21 -11.34
C LYS A 538 9.01 38.92 -10.68
N ALA A 539 8.96 38.89 -9.35
CA ALA A 539 7.88 39.49 -8.58
C ALA A 539 8.05 41.00 -8.37
N PHE A 540 9.28 41.47 -8.14
CA PHE A 540 9.54 42.84 -7.66
C PHE A 540 10.61 43.61 -8.45
N GLY A 541 11.29 42.99 -9.41
CA GLY A 541 12.29 43.63 -10.29
C GLY A 541 11.65 44.35 -11.49
N THR A 542 10.63 45.17 -11.25
CA THR A 542 9.86 45.87 -12.29
C THR A 542 10.32 47.32 -12.47
N GLY A 543 9.69 48.06 -13.39
CA GLY A 543 9.98 49.48 -13.61
C GLY A 543 11.42 49.70 -14.10
N SER A 544 12.19 50.54 -13.40
CA SER A 544 13.59 50.84 -13.75
C SER A 544 14.54 49.65 -13.61
N LEU A 545 14.11 48.55 -12.97
CA LEU A 545 14.92 47.34 -12.80
C LEU A 545 14.72 46.31 -13.92
N GLN A 546 13.69 46.48 -14.75
CA GLN A 546 13.21 45.44 -15.67
C GLN A 546 14.27 44.95 -16.66
N ASP A 547 15.01 45.86 -17.30
CA ASP A 547 16.01 45.50 -18.32
C ASP A 547 17.19 44.74 -17.70
N ARG A 548 17.67 45.20 -16.54
CA ARG A 548 18.74 44.54 -15.78
C ARG A 548 18.29 43.17 -15.25
N ALA A 549 17.05 43.06 -14.79
CA ALA A 549 16.46 41.80 -14.37
C ALA A 549 16.40 40.82 -15.55
N THR A 550 15.91 41.26 -16.72
CA THR A 550 15.84 40.46 -17.95
C THR A 550 17.21 39.91 -18.35
N ALA A 551 18.24 40.75 -18.36
CA ALA A 551 19.62 40.32 -18.62
C ALA A 551 20.11 39.26 -17.60
N ARG A 552 19.75 39.40 -16.32
CA ARG A 552 20.07 38.39 -15.30
C ARG A 552 19.31 37.08 -15.50
N PHE A 553 18.04 37.10 -15.93
CA PHE A 553 17.31 35.87 -16.27
C PHE A 553 18.01 35.08 -17.37
N GLU A 554 18.45 35.75 -18.44
CA GLU A 554 19.14 35.10 -19.56
C GLU A 554 20.49 34.50 -19.15
N GLN A 555 21.27 35.24 -18.36
CA GLN A 555 22.58 34.80 -17.88
C GLN A 555 22.46 33.56 -17.00
N VAL A 556 21.54 33.58 -16.02
CA VAL A 556 21.32 32.46 -15.11
C VAL A 556 20.71 31.26 -15.83
N ARG A 557 19.80 31.47 -16.80
CA ARG A 557 19.31 30.37 -17.66
C ARG A 557 20.47 29.68 -18.39
N GLY A 558 21.40 30.45 -18.95
CA GLY A 558 22.59 29.93 -19.60
C GLY A 558 23.46 29.05 -18.69
N TRP A 559 23.54 29.39 -17.40
CA TRP A 559 24.19 28.57 -16.39
C TRP A 559 23.37 27.31 -16.02
N LEU A 560 22.07 27.44 -15.75
CA LEU A 560 21.16 26.35 -15.37
C LEU A 560 21.12 25.20 -16.40
N LEU A 561 21.27 25.53 -17.68
CA LEU A 561 21.30 24.56 -18.77
C LEU A 561 22.58 23.73 -18.81
N LYS A 562 23.70 24.27 -18.29
CA LYS A 562 25.03 23.64 -18.29
C LYS A 562 25.39 22.99 -16.96
N ALA A 563 24.86 23.52 -15.85
CA ALA A 563 25.20 23.06 -14.51
C ALA A 563 24.59 21.67 -14.24
N GLU A 564 25.40 20.78 -13.67
CA GLU A 564 25.00 19.41 -13.35
C GLU A 564 24.45 19.30 -11.92
N PRO A 565 23.18 18.93 -11.72
CA PRO A 565 22.60 18.80 -10.40
C PRO A 565 23.11 17.53 -9.69
N GLN A 566 23.59 17.68 -8.46
CA GLN A 566 24.23 16.60 -7.72
C GLN A 566 23.23 15.80 -6.89
N ASP A 567 22.31 16.48 -6.20
CA ASP A 567 21.34 15.88 -5.29
C ASP A 567 19.88 16.21 -5.67
N THR A 568 18.92 15.83 -4.84
CA THR A 568 17.50 16.10 -5.11
C THR A 568 17.16 17.58 -4.99
N GLU A 569 17.79 18.31 -4.06
CA GLU A 569 17.59 19.76 -3.90
C GLU A 569 18.01 20.48 -5.19
N ASP A 570 19.18 20.14 -5.74
CA ASP A 570 19.65 20.69 -7.01
C ASP A 570 18.67 20.42 -8.16
N ARG A 571 18.17 19.18 -8.29
CA ARG A 571 17.21 18.81 -9.36
C ARG A 571 15.89 19.55 -9.22
N VAL A 572 15.35 19.62 -8.01
CA VAL A 572 14.13 20.35 -7.66
C VAL A 572 14.27 21.81 -8.07
N PHE A 573 15.33 22.48 -7.62
CA PHE A 573 15.47 23.90 -7.83
C PHE A 573 16.01 24.26 -9.21
N ARG A 574 16.72 23.36 -9.90
CA ARG A 574 17.03 23.51 -11.33
C ARG A 574 15.76 23.56 -12.16
N LEU A 575 14.85 22.59 -11.98
CA LEU A 575 13.58 22.54 -12.69
C LEU A 575 12.75 23.81 -12.45
N ARG A 576 12.63 24.23 -11.18
CA ARG A 576 11.89 25.45 -10.83
C ARG A 576 12.55 26.71 -11.37
N ALA A 577 13.87 26.83 -11.28
CA ALA A 577 14.60 28.01 -11.75
C ALA A 577 14.55 28.13 -13.28
N LEU A 578 14.64 27.03 -14.02
CA LEU A 578 14.47 27.00 -15.48
C LEU A 578 13.10 27.54 -15.89
N GLN A 579 12.04 27.11 -15.21
CA GLN A 579 10.68 27.59 -15.48
C GLN A 579 10.56 29.10 -15.23
N VAL A 580 11.12 29.57 -14.12
CA VAL A 580 11.10 31.00 -13.77
C VAL A 580 11.94 31.83 -14.74
N ALA A 581 13.04 31.27 -15.26
CA ALA A 581 13.92 31.90 -16.24
C ALA A 581 13.44 31.86 -17.69
N GLY A 582 12.24 31.30 -17.95
CA GLY A 582 11.69 31.21 -19.30
C GLY A 582 12.44 30.22 -20.19
N ALA A 583 12.85 29.08 -19.64
CA ALA A 583 13.32 27.94 -20.43
C ALA A 583 12.21 27.42 -21.37
N SER A 584 12.63 26.80 -22.47
CA SER A 584 11.73 26.18 -23.44
C SER A 584 11.04 24.93 -22.87
N ALA A 585 9.96 24.49 -23.53
CA ALA A 585 9.24 23.29 -23.10
C ALA A 585 10.13 22.03 -23.11
N ASP A 586 11.06 21.91 -24.06
CA ASP A 586 11.99 20.78 -24.13
C ASP A 586 13.01 20.80 -22.99
N GLU A 587 13.53 21.97 -22.63
CA GLU A 587 14.44 22.14 -21.49
C GLU A 587 13.75 21.79 -20.16
N ILE A 588 12.50 22.21 -20.00
CA ILE A 588 11.66 21.83 -18.84
C ILE A 588 11.41 20.33 -18.83
N LYS A 589 11.03 19.74 -19.96
CA LYS A 589 10.78 18.30 -20.08
C LYS A 589 12.01 17.48 -19.70
N GLN A 590 13.20 17.91 -20.12
CA GLN A 590 14.44 17.24 -19.75
C GLN A 590 14.68 17.31 -18.24
N ALA A 591 14.58 18.50 -17.63
CA ALA A 591 14.76 18.65 -16.18
C ALA A 591 13.69 17.88 -15.37
N THR A 592 12.46 17.76 -15.89
CA THR A 592 11.39 16.93 -15.31
C THR A 592 11.77 15.44 -15.35
N ALA A 593 12.26 14.95 -16.48
CA ALA A 593 12.74 13.57 -16.61
C ALA A 593 13.92 13.28 -15.67
N ASP A 594 14.86 14.22 -15.55
CA ASP A 594 16.04 14.13 -14.68
C ASP A 594 15.66 13.95 -13.20
N LEU A 595 14.53 14.52 -12.75
CA LEU A 595 13.99 14.39 -11.40
C LEU A 595 13.07 13.17 -11.24
N LEU A 596 12.27 12.81 -12.25
CA LEU A 596 11.41 11.63 -12.21
C LEU A 596 12.19 10.33 -12.09
N GLN A 597 13.31 10.22 -12.80
CA GLN A 597 14.16 9.02 -12.79
C GLN A 597 14.79 8.71 -11.42
N THR A 598 14.78 9.68 -10.48
CA THR A 598 15.32 9.49 -9.13
C THR A 598 14.25 9.09 -8.11
N GLN A 599 12.99 8.92 -8.53
CA GLN A 599 11.95 8.36 -7.66
C GLN A 599 12.28 6.90 -7.32
N ARG A 600 12.12 6.52 -6.05
CA ARG A 600 12.43 5.17 -5.58
C ARG A 600 11.20 4.26 -5.56
N ASP A 601 11.44 2.97 -5.36
CA ASP A 601 10.40 1.92 -5.30
C ASP A 601 9.41 2.09 -4.12
N ASP A 602 9.82 2.83 -3.09
CA ASP A 602 8.94 3.23 -1.99
C ASP A 602 8.01 4.40 -2.36
N GLY A 603 8.18 4.97 -3.56
CA GLY A 603 7.41 6.10 -4.08
C GLY A 603 7.97 7.48 -3.70
N GLY A 604 8.94 7.54 -2.79
CA GLY A 604 9.56 8.77 -2.33
C GLY A 604 10.81 9.17 -3.10
N TRP A 605 11.35 10.33 -2.71
CA TRP A 605 12.67 10.81 -3.07
C TRP A 605 13.52 10.95 -1.81
N ALA A 606 14.81 10.68 -1.93
CA ALA A 606 15.78 10.91 -0.87
C ALA A 606 16.51 12.23 -1.08
N GLN A 607 16.94 12.89 0.00
CA GLN A 607 17.77 14.08 -0.10
C GLN A 607 19.10 13.79 -0.81
N LEU A 608 19.76 12.67 -0.49
CA LEU A 608 21.02 12.22 -1.07
C LEU A 608 20.90 10.76 -1.53
N ALA A 609 21.78 10.33 -2.42
CA ALA A 609 21.75 8.98 -2.99
C ALA A 609 21.89 7.85 -1.95
N ASP A 610 22.61 8.10 -0.85
CA ASP A 610 22.91 7.16 0.23
C ASP A 610 21.92 7.20 1.41
N LEU A 611 21.00 8.16 1.44
CA LEU A 611 19.97 8.28 2.47
C LEU A 611 18.69 7.56 2.05
N ALA A 612 17.80 7.24 3.00
CA ALA A 612 16.44 6.78 2.69
C ALA A 612 15.58 7.92 2.08
N SER A 613 14.45 7.56 1.45
CA SER A 613 13.46 8.58 1.06
C SER A 613 12.95 9.32 2.29
N ASP A 614 12.66 10.61 2.15
CA ASP A 614 12.11 11.42 3.24
C ASP A 614 11.05 12.42 2.76
N ALA A 615 10.31 12.99 3.70
CA ALA A 615 9.21 13.90 3.43
C ALA A 615 9.66 15.24 2.82
N TYR A 616 10.87 15.71 3.12
CA TYR A 616 11.38 16.97 2.57
C TYR A 616 11.67 16.82 1.07
N ALA A 617 12.46 15.81 0.70
CA ALA A 617 12.83 15.56 -0.69
C ALA A 617 11.59 15.14 -1.50
N THR A 618 10.73 14.28 -0.96
CA THR A 618 9.50 13.85 -1.64
C THR A 618 8.54 15.01 -1.86
N GLY A 619 8.24 15.80 -0.83
CA GLY A 619 7.34 16.94 -0.93
C GLY A 619 7.84 17.98 -1.93
N SER A 620 9.12 18.36 -1.86
CA SER A 620 9.70 19.37 -2.75
C SER A 620 9.78 18.89 -4.21
N ALA A 621 10.10 17.61 -4.45
CA ALA A 621 10.07 16.99 -5.77
C ALA A 621 8.67 17.02 -6.39
N LEU A 622 7.65 16.58 -5.66
CA LEU A 622 6.26 16.60 -6.15
C LEU A 622 5.81 18.01 -6.52
N VAL A 623 6.09 19.01 -5.66
CA VAL A 623 5.72 20.40 -5.96
C VAL A 623 6.43 20.91 -7.21
N ALA A 624 7.73 20.63 -7.39
CA ALA A 624 8.47 21.05 -8.57
C ALA A 624 7.96 20.37 -9.85
N LEU A 625 7.75 19.05 -9.80
CA LEU A 625 7.23 18.26 -10.92
C LEU A 625 5.86 18.76 -11.37
N HIS A 626 4.96 19.07 -10.44
CA HIS A 626 3.63 19.58 -10.79
C HIS A 626 3.65 21.04 -11.25
N GLN A 627 4.25 21.94 -10.46
CA GLN A 627 4.15 23.38 -10.73
C GLN A 627 5.04 23.86 -11.87
N ALA A 628 6.22 23.26 -12.03
CA ALA A 628 7.19 23.63 -13.06
C ALA A 628 7.28 22.59 -14.18
N GLY A 629 7.24 21.30 -13.84
CA GLY A 629 7.33 20.21 -14.81
C GLY A 629 6.04 19.85 -15.55
N GLY A 630 4.88 20.32 -15.07
CA GLY A 630 3.58 20.04 -15.67
C GLY A 630 3.04 18.62 -15.41
N LEU A 631 3.61 17.87 -14.47
CA LEU A 631 3.15 16.53 -14.11
C LEU A 631 1.73 16.59 -13.53
N ALA A 632 0.79 15.84 -14.12
CA ALA A 632 -0.57 15.81 -13.59
C ALA A 632 -0.62 15.06 -12.25
N THR A 633 -1.52 15.48 -11.36
CA THR A 633 -1.60 14.91 -10.01
C THR A 633 -2.10 13.47 -10.01
N GLU A 634 -2.78 13.05 -11.08
CA GLU A 634 -3.32 11.72 -11.31
C GLU A 634 -2.26 10.75 -11.86
N GLU A 635 -1.11 11.24 -12.31
CA GLU A 635 -0.05 10.39 -12.84
C GLU A 635 0.55 9.51 -11.75
N ALA A 636 0.92 8.28 -12.13
CA ALA A 636 1.38 7.24 -11.21
C ALA A 636 2.57 7.69 -10.35
N ALA A 637 3.51 8.46 -10.91
CA ALA A 637 4.65 8.99 -10.17
C ALA A 637 4.21 9.96 -9.06
N TYR A 638 3.24 10.84 -9.34
CA TYR A 638 2.72 11.78 -8.34
C TYR A 638 1.96 11.03 -7.25
N GLN A 639 1.08 10.10 -7.62
CA GLN A 639 0.30 9.28 -6.68
C GLN A 639 1.18 8.44 -5.76
N LYS A 640 2.25 7.82 -6.28
CA LYS A 640 3.25 7.11 -5.45
C LYS A 640 3.88 8.02 -4.40
N GLY A 641 4.24 9.24 -4.77
CA GLY A 641 4.80 10.22 -3.84
C GLY A 641 3.78 10.67 -2.79
N LEU A 642 2.51 10.90 -3.16
CA LEU A 642 1.45 11.19 -2.19
C LEU A 642 1.26 10.04 -1.20
N SER A 643 1.28 8.79 -1.68
CA SER A 643 1.16 7.59 -0.85
C SER A 643 2.31 7.51 0.15
N PHE A 644 3.55 7.77 -0.30
CA PHE A 644 4.71 7.86 0.59
C PHE A 644 4.50 8.91 1.68
N LEU A 645 4.08 10.13 1.32
CA LEU A 645 3.84 11.21 2.29
C LEU A 645 2.76 10.84 3.31
N ILE A 646 1.65 10.26 2.87
CA ILE A 646 0.57 9.85 3.77
C ILE A 646 1.00 8.70 4.68
N SER A 647 1.70 7.69 4.15
CA SER A 647 2.14 6.54 4.94
C SER A 647 3.23 6.88 5.96
N THR A 648 3.99 7.96 5.72
CA THR A 648 5.06 8.42 6.62
C THR A 648 4.61 9.56 7.55
N GLN A 649 3.37 10.02 7.44
CA GLN A 649 2.81 11.02 8.34
C GLN A 649 2.55 10.39 9.71
N HIS A 650 3.07 11.01 10.77
CA HIS A 650 2.79 10.59 12.14
C HIS A 650 1.32 10.86 12.51
N ALA A 651 0.83 10.18 13.54
CA ALA A 651 -0.56 10.30 13.98
C ALA A 651 -0.97 11.75 14.32
N ASP A 652 -0.03 12.57 14.80
CA ASP A 652 -0.21 13.98 15.12
C ASP A 652 -0.21 14.91 13.89
N GLY A 653 0.08 14.39 12.69
CA GLY A 653 0.15 15.16 11.46
C GLY A 653 1.55 15.59 11.05
N SER A 654 2.58 15.31 11.86
CA SER A 654 3.96 15.71 11.59
C SER A 654 4.71 14.72 10.69
N TRP A 655 5.82 15.17 10.12
CA TRP A 655 6.84 14.31 9.51
C TRP A 655 8.17 14.54 10.21
N HIS A 656 8.87 13.48 10.58
CA HIS A 656 10.22 13.58 11.13
C HIS A 656 11.26 13.50 10.01
N VAL A 657 12.13 14.50 9.93
CA VAL A 657 13.33 14.48 9.07
C VAL A 657 14.52 14.81 9.94
N THR A 658 15.58 14.01 9.87
CA THR A 658 16.81 14.26 10.65
C THR A 658 17.62 15.40 10.04
N THR A 659 18.06 16.35 10.87
CA THR A 659 18.88 17.48 10.38
C THR A 659 20.28 17.04 9.96
N ARG A 660 20.75 17.55 8.82
CA ARG A 660 22.14 17.44 8.35
C ARG A 660 22.94 18.72 8.56
N SER A 661 22.27 19.79 8.98
CA SER A 661 22.90 21.09 9.22
C SER A 661 23.56 21.13 10.60
N LYS A 662 24.79 21.66 10.68
CA LYS A 662 25.46 21.90 11.96
C LYS A 662 24.83 23.12 12.65
N PRO A 663 24.38 23.01 13.90
CA PRO A 663 23.74 24.12 14.60
C PRO A 663 24.76 25.21 14.93
N ILE A 664 24.49 26.44 14.49
CA ILE A 664 25.30 27.64 14.81
C ILE A 664 24.55 28.57 15.77
N GLN A 665 23.22 28.46 15.82
CA GLN A 665 22.36 29.27 16.68
C GLN A 665 21.94 28.49 17.92
N THR A 666 21.74 29.21 19.03
CA THR A 666 21.18 28.62 20.26
C THR A 666 19.83 27.99 19.95
N TYR A 667 19.68 26.74 20.39
CA TYR A 667 18.44 26.00 20.24
C TYR A 667 17.27 26.68 20.96
N PHE A 668 16.08 26.61 20.35
CA PHE A 668 14.83 27.04 20.95
C PHE A 668 13.68 26.14 20.46
N GLU A 669 12.59 26.11 21.21
CA GLU A 669 11.39 25.35 20.84
C GLU A 669 10.39 26.24 20.09
N SER A 670 10.11 25.91 18.82
CA SER A 670 9.06 26.56 18.03
C SER A 670 7.66 26.03 18.36
N GLY A 671 7.56 24.88 19.03
CA GLY A 671 6.30 24.17 19.28
C GLY A 671 5.93 23.15 18.20
N TYR A 672 6.72 23.03 17.13
CA TYR A 672 6.72 21.88 16.23
C TYR A 672 7.46 20.68 16.88
N PRO A 673 7.01 19.42 16.72
CA PRO A 673 7.65 18.26 17.34
C PRO A 673 9.07 17.97 16.80
N HIS A 674 9.72 16.94 17.34
CA HIS A 674 11.03 16.39 16.91
C HIS A 674 12.29 17.10 17.43
N GLY A 675 12.18 17.93 18.47
CA GLY A 675 13.33 18.46 19.20
C GLY A 675 14.30 19.23 18.29
N LYS A 676 15.59 18.85 18.26
CA LYS A 676 16.60 19.49 17.39
C LYS A 676 16.29 19.40 15.89
N ASP A 677 15.51 18.41 15.49
CA ASP A 677 15.14 18.14 14.10
C ASP A 677 13.89 18.94 13.67
N GLN A 678 13.26 19.67 14.61
CA GLN A 678 12.02 20.40 14.35
C GLN A 678 12.13 21.38 13.16
N PHE A 679 13.30 22.00 12.96
CA PHE A 679 13.50 23.02 11.93
C PHE A 679 13.46 22.45 10.51
N ILE A 680 14.06 21.28 10.29
CA ILE A 680 13.96 20.61 8.99
C ILE A 680 12.63 19.85 8.85
N SER A 681 12.08 19.36 9.97
CA SER A 681 10.81 18.65 9.99
C SER A 681 9.64 19.58 9.64
N ILE A 682 9.62 20.82 10.15
CA ILE A 682 8.60 21.80 9.76
C ILE A 682 8.75 22.25 8.30
N ALA A 683 9.98 22.36 7.79
CA ALA A 683 10.24 22.61 6.38
C ALA A 683 9.71 21.47 5.49
N ALA A 684 9.97 20.23 5.90
CA ALA A 684 9.45 19.02 5.24
C ALA A 684 7.92 19.01 5.23
N ALA A 685 7.29 19.37 6.36
CA ALA A 685 5.85 19.47 6.47
C ALA A 685 5.27 20.58 5.57
N GLY A 686 5.95 21.72 5.43
CA GLY A 686 5.57 22.77 4.49
C GLY A 686 5.49 22.22 3.06
N TRP A 687 6.57 21.62 2.58
CA TRP A 687 6.61 20.99 1.24
C TRP A 687 5.58 19.88 1.06
N SER A 688 5.48 18.97 2.03
CA SER A 688 4.57 17.81 1.98
C SER A 688 3.11 18.25 1.98
N THR A 689 2.76 19.24 2.79
CA THR A 689 1.41 19.80 2.85
C THR A 689 1.05 20.49 1.55
N THR A 690 1.99 21.22 0.94
CA THR A 690 1.80 21.82 -0.40
C THR A 690 1.55 20.75 -1.45
N ALA A 691 2.35 19.68 -1.51
CA ALA A 691 2.18 18.59 -2.46
C ALA A 691 0.81 17.90 -2.32
N LEU A 692 0.41 17.59 -1.08
CA LEU A 692 -0.90 17.00 -0.77
C LEU A 692 -2.05 17.94 -1.16
N ALA A 693 -1.95 19.23 -0.83
CA ALA A 693 -2.99 20.20 -1.17
C ALA A 693 -3.13 20.37 -2.69
N LEU A 694 -2.03 20.36 -3.46
CA LEU A 694 -2.08 20.49 -4.92
C LEU A 694 -2.88 19.38 -5.60
N ALA A 695 -2.91 18.18 -5.02
CA ALA A 695 -3.69 17.03 -5.48
C ALA A 695 -5.20 17.17 -5.30
N LEU A 696 -5.65 18.15 -4.52
CA LEU A 696 -7.07 18.42 -4.33
C LEU A 696 -7.58 19.38 -5.42
N PRO A 697 -8.84 19.22 -5.86
CA PRO A 697 -9.44 20.15 -6.81
C PRO A 697 -9.59 21.54 -6.19
N LYS A 698 -9.54 22.58 -7.03
CA LYS A 698 -9.94 23.93 -6.62
C LYS A 698 -11.45 23.94 -6.34
N PRO A 699 -11.94 24.70 -5.33
CA PRO A 699 -13.37 24.89 -5.12
C PRO A 699 -14.02 25.45 -6.39
N SER A 700 -15.20 24.95 -6.76
CA SER A 700 -16.01 25.49 -7.85
C SER A 700 -16.41 26.93 -7.55
N SER A 701 -16.32 27.82 -8.54
CA SER A 701 -16.68 29.24 -8.42
C SER A 701 -18.18 29.50 -8.21
N GLU A 702 -19.03 28.47 -8.15
CA GLU A 702 -20.49 28.58 -8.09
C GLU A 702 -21.08 28.66 -6.67
N THR A 703 -20.26 28.64 -5.63
CA THR A 703 -20.72 28.92 -4.26
C THR A 703 -19.91 30.05 -3.66
N LYS A 704 -20.35 31.28 -3.95
CA LYS A 704 -20.12 32.46 -3.13
C LYS A 704 -21.44 33.20 -2.94
#